data_AF-A0A4S4B8R7-F1
#
_entry.id   AF-A0A4S4B8R7-F1
#
_cell.length_a   1.000
_cell.length_b   1.000
_cell.length_c   1.000
_cell.angle_alpha   90.00
_cell.angle_beta   90.00
_cell.angle_gamma   90.00
#
_symmetry.space_group_name_H-M   'P 1'
#
loop_
_entity.id
_entity.type
_entity.pdbx_description
1 polymer ?
#
loop_
_entity_poly.entity_id
_entity_poly.type
_entity_poly.pdbx_seq_one_letter_code
_entity_poly.pdbx_strand_id
1 'polypeptide(L)'
;MGVGFLLLTLLTLVGCVNYSLSLGYGATFLLAGVWAVTAGGAMRAGRALAVKLDTPGEVFAGTEVMLTGHAAGLAGTPFEVRLGASAATGRTPADAAGRFTLRLPAQARGPLTLPPVQIAAYDSLGLWRWVQVLLLADVGLEVLPAVFPAPEQGAPTPPTRRTGAAGEGQTRTAGNEDFSGLRAYVPGDSPRLVSWKHAARTGTLLTREFDAPAGTALMFDWADTAALGNAETRLSRLSAWIGAARAAGLPFGLTLPGQTLSVAAGEAHARAALTALALHEPLPAPLPVPKVPRVAPPLPAESLRFTLFGLAIALAPGVLRQPVWVSLLTALLLGYTALQTRPVQLGRLPRHIPSWLLGIAAGLAAVALNAEYGTLLGSEAGTALLGLLVALKAAESRNLRDARLLVLLGLFVTFTHFLHGQGPLVALHALLSVTLMLAVAGVWVVPDSGAPEAEQTESGPLRTAVRVVTLALPLMLVLFVLFPRPDGPLWQLPLQGRAQTGLSDEIRAGEFSDLARSNAVAFRADFSAGLPAPQDRYWRGPVFESYDGLAWSQARLRGASPSIEPTGPESAYTLTLEPNGKPWLLALDVPTELPPGAFLSTAFQAVNPRPTTSRARYAIRSRSARLGVQDSTERLNYDLLLPVGQSPRARELAATWAGLAPEARVETALNYLRTGGFTYTLNPPTLPEQNRVDAFLFGARTGFCEHYASAFAFLMRAAGLPARIVGGYLGGEINPDGGYLIVRQQDAHAWVEVWLAGRGWTRVDPTAVVAPARLNTNLSTALTRPNATQTAPPSTFARLRLRVDALQNRWNDTVVGYNGEQQRSLLGRVGLGQVGAAPYVLALVGLIALALVPALLVARRAARPQDPAARALHDLTVRLRLPRAPGETASAYAVRVQQRWPQSAESLSTFLAAYHEARYSPEASAEQVRKLRGLLRKVRR
;
A
#
# COMPACT_ATOMS: atom_id res chain seq x y z
N MET A 1 9.73 -4.52 6.54
CA MET A 1 8.81 -3.91 5.56
C MET A 1 7.70 -4.88 5.18
N GLY A 2 8.01 -6.06 4.62
CA GLY A 2 6.99 -7.03 4.18
C GLY A 2 5.93 -7.42 5.22
N VAL A 3 6.29 -7.63 6.49
CA VAL A 3 5.31 -7.88 7.56
C VAL A 3 4.36 -6.70 7.75
N GLY A 4 4.87 -5.47 7.76
CA GLY A 4 4.03 -4.28 7.86
C GLY A 4 3.12 -4.08 6.65
N PHE A 5 3.61 -4.42 5.44
CA PHE A 5 2.81 -4.41 4.21
C PHE A 5 1.69 -5.45 4.24
N LEU A 6 1.96 -6.66 4.75
CA LEU A 6 0.96 -7.71 4.93
C LEU A 6 -0.09 -7.30 5.97
N LEU A 7 0.34 -6.77 7.12
CA LEU A 7 -0.58 -6.27 8.16
C LEU A 7 -1.46 -5.14 7.62
N LEU A 8 -0.90 -4.22 6.84
CA LEU A 8 -1.66 -3.18 6.16
C LEU A 8 -2.70 -3.80 5.21
N THR A 9 -2.30 -4.76 4.38
CA THR A 9 -3.21 -5.43 3.43
C THR A 9 -4.35 -6.16 4.16
N LEU A 10 -4.07 -6.81 5.29
CA LEU A 10 -5.09 -7.45 6.12
C LEU A 10 -6.01 -6.43 6.79
N LEU A 11 -5.44 -5.33 7.30
CA LEU A 11 -6.21 -4.24 7.89
C LEU A 11 -7.16 -3.59 6.88
N THR A 12 -6.70 -3.32 5.65
CA THR A 12 -7.55 -2.78 4.59
C THR A 12 -8.61 -3.79 4.19
N LEU A 13 -8.30 -5.10 4.14
CA LEU A 13 -9.31 -6.14 3.88
C LEU A 13 -10.43 -6.11 4.92
N VAL A 14 -10.07 -6.07 6.20
CA VAL A 14 -11.04 -5.98 7.31
C VAL A 14 -11.89 -4.71 7.18
N GLY A 15 -11.28 -3.57 6.85
CA GLY A 15 -12.01 -2.33 6.56
C GLY A 15 -12.98 -2.47 5.38
N CYS A 16 -12.56 -3.12 4.28
CA CYS A 16 -13.43 -3.35 3.12
C CYS A 16 -14.65 -4.20 3.46
N VAL A 17 -14.44 -5.25 4.25
CA VAL A 17 -15.51 -6.14 4.72
C VAL A 17 -16.48 -5.36 5.58
N ASN A 18 -15.98 -4.60 6.56
CA ASN A 18 -16.83 -3.89 7.49
C ASN A 18 -17.66 -2.77 6.84
N TYR A 19 -17.07 -2.02 5.90
CA TYR A 19 -17.73 -0.86 5.26
C TYR A 19 -18.28 -1.16 3.86
N SER A 20 -18.26 -2.43 3.40
CA SER A 20 -18.73 -2.84 2.07
C SER A 20 -18.10 -2.04 0.91
N LEU A 21 -16.78 -1.78 1.00
CA LEU A 21 -16.05 -0.97 0.02
C LEU A 21 -15.57 -1.80 -1.17
N SER A 22 -16.36 -1.91 -2.22
CA SER A 22 -16.02 -2.67 -3.43
C SER A 22 -14.66 -2.29 -4.03
N LEU A 23 -14.39 -1.00 -4.28
CA LEU A 23 -13.07 -0.58 -4.78
C LEU A 23 -11.95 -0.74 -3.75
N GLY A 24 -12.30 -0.68 -2.46
CA GLY A 24 -11.36 -1.02 -1.38
C GLY A 24 -10.85 -2.46 -1.52
N TYR A 25 -11.72 -3.41 -1.86
CA TYR A 25 -11.32 -4.80 -2.14
C TYR A 25 -10.37 -4.86 -3.34
N GLY A 26 -10.67 -4.15 -4.42
CA GLY A 26 -9.78 -4.08 -5.60
C GLY A 26 -8.38 -3.60 -5.24
N ALA A 27 -8.26 -2.50 -4.49
CA ALA A 27 -6.97 -2.00 -4.02
C ALA A 27 -6.27 -2.99 -3.08
N THR A 28 -7.01 -3.61 -2.14
CA THR A 28 -6.46 -4.59 -1.19
C THR A 28 -5.92 -5.83 -1.91
N PHE A 29 -6.66 -6.37 -2.87
CA PHE A 29 -6.23 -7.52 -3.67
C PHE A 29 -5.09 -7.16 -4.62
N LEU A 30 -5.00 -5.90 -5.08
CA LEU A 30 -3.82 -5.43 -5.79
C LEU A 30 -2.58 -5.51 -4.90
N LEU A 31 -2.66 -5.01 -3.65
CA LEU A 31 -1.57 -5.12 -2.68
C LEU A 31 -1.20 -6.59 -2.39
N ALA A 32 -2.19 -7.48 -2.24
CA ALA A 32 -1.94 -8.91 -2.07
C ALA A 32 -1.21 -9.52 -3.29
N GLY A 33 -1.62 -9.13 -4.51
CA GLY A 33 -0.94 -9.50 -5.75
C GLY A 33 0.50 -9.00 -5.82
N VAL A 34 0.74 -7.75 -5.44
CA VAL A 34 2.10 -7.17 -5.34
C VAL A 34 2.96 -7.97 -4.37
N TRP A 35 2.41 -8.32 -3.19
CA TRP A 35 3.11 -9.12 -2.18
C TRP A 35 3.49 -10.52 -2.70
N ALA A 36 2.61 -11.18 -3.46
CA ALA A 36 2.88 -12.48 -4.08
C ALA A 36 3.90 -12.40 -5.24
N VAL A 37 3.76 -11.42 -6.14
CA VAL A 37 4.66 -11.22 -7.29
C VAL A 37 6.08 -10.92 -6.82
N THR A 38 6.22 -10.05 -5.81
CA THR A 38 7.52 -9.70 -5.23
C THR A 38 8.17 -10.87 -4.49
N ALA A 39 7.39 -11.76 -3.86
CA ALA A 39 7.92 -13.00 -3.29
C ALA A 39 8.58 -13.85 -4.38
N GLY A 40 7.87 -14.05 -5.51
CA GLY A 40 8.37 -14.68 -6.74
C GLY A 40 9.68 -14.07 -7.25
N GLY A 41 9.77 -12.74 -7.22
CA GLY A 41 10.96 -11.96 -7.54
C GLY A 41 12.14 -12.28 -6.61
N ALA A 42 11.96 -12.14 -5.28
CA ALA A 42 13.01 -12.40 -4.29
C ALA A 42 13.59 -13.82 -4.39
N MET A 43 12.76 -14.83 -4.62
CA MET A 43 13.26 -16.21 -4.76
C MET A 43 14.08 -16.42 -6.02
N ARG A 44 13.75 -15.77 -7.13
CA ARG A 44 14.54 -15.83 -8.36
C ARG A 44 15.86 -15.09 -8.19
N ALA A 45 15.80 -13.88 -7.63
CA ALA A 45 16.97 -13.07 -7.28
C ALA A 45 17.93 -13.82 -6.35
N GLY A 46 17.43 -14.38 -5.25
CA GLY A 46 18.24 -15.12 -4.28
C GLY A 46 18.88 -16.39 -4.84
N ARG A 47 18.23 -17.10 -5.77
CA ARG A 47 18.80 -18.27 -6.44
C ARG A 47 19.88 -17.93 -7.47
N ALA A 48 19.81 -16.74 -8.05
CA ALA A 48 20.78 -16.28 -9.03
C ALA A 48 21.97 -15.59 -8.37
N LEU A 49 21.83 -15.09 -7.14
CA LEU A 49 22.89 -14.39 -6.41
C LEU A 49 24.02 -15.34 -6.04
N ALA A 50 25.19 -15.09 -6.60
CA ALA A 50 26.45 -15.73 -6.27
C ALA A 50 27.43 -14.68 -5.76
N VAL A 51 28.20 -15.03 -4.73
CA VAL A 51 29.20 -14.14 -4.13
C VAL A 51 30.53 -14.87 -4.06
N LYS A 52 31.59 -14.18 -4.48
CA LYS A 52 32.98 -14.61 -4.28
C LYS A 52 33.72 -13.55 -3.48
N LEU A 53 34.60 -13.97 -2.58
CA LEU A 53 35.49 -13.09 -1.83
C LEU A 53 36.92 -13.31 -2.30
N ASP A 54 37.67 -12.22 -2.45
CA ASP A 54 39.09 -12.27 -2.73
C ASP A 54 39.85 -12.63 -1.45
N THR A 55 40.94 -13.39 -1.58
CA THR A 55 41.83 -13.67 -0.45
C THR A 55 42.44 -12.35 0.04
N PRO A 56 42.32 -12.03 1.34
CA PRO A 56 42.92 -10.81 1.88
C PRO A 56 44.44 -10.85 1.72
N GLY A 57 45.04 -9.68 1.56
CA GLY A 57 46.49 -9.51 1.60
C GLY A 57 47.07 -9.77 2.99
N GLU A 58 48.31 -9.32 3.21
CA GLU A 58 48.94 -9.37 4.54
C GLU A 58 48.19 -8.49 5.53
N VAL A 59 47.86 -9.03 6.70
CA VAL A 59 47.11 -8.35 7.75
C VAL A 59 47.98 -8.26 8.99
N PHE A 60 48.09 -7.07 9.58
CA PHE A 60 48.79 -6.86 10.83
C PHE A 60 47.82 -6.62 11.99
N ALA A 61 48.16 -7.07 13.19
CA ALA A 61 47.38 -6.82 14.39
C ALA A 61 47.20 -5.31 14.60
N GLY A 62 46.01 -4.87 15.02
CA GLY A 62 45.65 -3.47 15.16
C GLY A 62 45.19 -2.78 13.86
N THR A 63 45.15 -3.48 12.72
CA THR A 63 44.65 -2.93 11.43
C THR A 63 43.25 -3.47 11.07
N GLU A 64 42.58 -2.83 10.10
CA GLU A 64 41.33 -3.34 9.53
C GLU A 64 41.61 -4.27 8.34
N VAL A 65 41.08 -5.50 8.38
CA VAL A 65 41.04 -6.40 7.23
C VAL A 65 40.03 -5.85 6.23
N MET A 66 40.52 -5.50 5.04
CA MET A 66 39.69 -5.17 3.89
C MET A 66 39.50 -6.42 3.03
N LEU A 67 38.29 -6.98 3.04
CA LEU A 67 37.91 -8.08 2.15
C LEU A 67 37.12 -7.51 0.98
N THR A 68 37.70 -7.58 -0.22
CA THR A 68 36.98 -7.29 -1.46
C THR A 68 36.27 -8.54 -1.96
N GLY A 69 35.17 -8.35 -2.68
CA GLY A 69 34.46 -9.45 -3.31
C GLY A 69 33.58 -9.00 -4.45
N HIS A 70 33.05 -9.98 -5.17
CA HIS A 70 32.20 -9.79 -6.34
C HIS A 70 30.87 -10.49 -6.14
N ALA A 71 29.79 -9.77 -6.41
CA ALA A 71 28.43 -10.30 -6.45
C ALA A 71 27.94 -10.37 -7.89
N ALA A 72 27.50 -11.54 -8.33
CA ALA A 72 26.89 -11.77 -9.64
C ALA A 72 25.46 -12.29 -9.47
N GLY A 73 24.55 -11.93 -10.38
CA GLY A 73 23.16 -12.35 -10.30
C GLY A 73 22.30 -11.76 -11.40
N LEU A 74 20.99 -11.74 -11.20
CA LEU A 74 20.07 -11.06 -12.13
C LEU A 74 20.30 -9.56 -12.07
N ALA A 75 20.52 -8.91 -13.22
CA ALA A 75 20.67 -7.46 -13.35
C ALA A 75 19.69 -6.68 -12.44
N GLY A 76 20.23 -5.76 -11.63
CA GLY A 76 19.45 -4.89 -10.75
C GLY A 76 18.96 -5.47 -9.45
N THR A 77 19.33 -6.71 -9.16
CA THR A 77 19.03 -7.33 -7.88
C THR A 77 19.75 -6.58 -6.76
N PRO A 78 19.00 -5.96 -5.82
CA PRO A 78 19.59 -5.41 -4.63
C PRO A 78 20.06 -6.55 -3.72
N PHE A 79 21.28 -6.48 -3.25
CA PHE A 79 21.90 -7.50 -2.40
C PHE A 79 22.54 -6.89 -1.15
N GLU A 80 22.73 -7.73 -0.14
CA GLU A 80 23.51 -7.44 1.06
C GLU A 80 24.43 -8.63 1.36
N VAL A 81 25.71 -8.38 1.60
CA VAL A 81 26.67 -9.37 2.06
C VAL A 81 27.09 -8.98 3.47
N ARG A 82 26.98 -9.91 4.42
CA ARG A 82 27.35 -9.72 5.82
C ARG A 82 28.39 -10.73 6.24
N LEU A 83 29.36 -10.24 7.02
CA LEU A 83 30.40 -11.05 7.63
C LEU A 83 30.61 -10.52 9.05
N GLY A 84 30.09 -11.23 10.05
CA GLY A 84 30.07 -10.78 11.44
C GLY A 84 29.36 -9.43 11.60
N ALA A 85 30.09 -8.41 12.07
CA ALA A 85 29.60 -7.05 12.24
C ALA A 85 29.75 -6.18 10.98
N SER A 86 30.41 -6.66 9.93
CA SER A 86 30.56 -5.95 8.67
C SER A 86 29.42 -6.29 7.70
N ALA A 87 28.96 -5.29 6.95
CA ALA A 87 27.93 -5.47 5.93
C ALA A 87 28.22 -4.54 4.75
N ALA A 88 28.03 -5.06 3.55
CA ALA A 88 28.05 -4.29 2.30
C ALA A 88 26.74 -4.51 1.55
N THR A 89 26.21 -3.46 0.94
CA THR A 89 24.99 -3.50 0.13
C THR A 89 25.29 -2.97 -1.26
N GLY A 90 24.60 -3.49 -2.27
CA GLY A 90 24.77 -3.04 -3.64
C GLY A 90 23.67 -3.56 -4.56
N ARG A 91 23.82 -3.31 -5.86
CA ARG A 91 22.99 -3.89 -6.93
C ARG A 91 23.90 -4.65 -7.89
N THR A 92 23.45 -5.82 -8.35
CA THR A 92 24.19 -6.62 -9.32
C THR A 92 24.14 -5.93 -10.70
N PRO A 93 25.29 -5.66 -11.35
CA PRO A 93 25.33 -5.08 -12.69
C PRO A 93 24.67 -5.99 -13.74
N ALA A 94 24.36 -5.43 -14.91
CA ALA A 94 23.78 -6.20 -16.02
C ALA A 94 24.77 -7.20 -16.64
N ASP A 95 26.01 -6.77 -16.87
CA ASP A 95 27.02 -7.52 -17.64
C ASP A 95 28.34 -7.76 -16.86
N ALA A 96 28.38 -7.43 -15.57
CA ALA A 96 29.58 -7.54 -14.73
C ALA A 96 29.25 -8.00 -13.31
N ALA A 97 30.26 -8.44 -12.56
CA ALA A 97 30.12 -8.76 -11.15
C ALA A 97 30.35 -7.50 -10.30
N GLY A 98 29.38 -7.12 -9.48
CA GLY A 98 29.42 -5.92 -8.65
C GLY A 98 30.45 -6.06 -7.54
N ARG A 99 31.40 -5.13 -7.46
CA ARG A 99 32.42 -5.13 -6.41
C ARG A 99 31.86 -4.56 -5.11
N PHE A 100 32.22 -5.19 -4.00
CA PHE A 100 31.91 -4.68 -2.67
C PHE A 100 33.10 -4.91 -1.73
N THR A 101 33.14 -4.15 -0.62
CA THR A 101 34.22 -4.24 0.36
C THR A 101 33.63 -4.40 1.75
N LEU A 102 34.13 -5.40 2.49
CA LEU A 102 33.84 -5.63 3.90
C LEU A 102 35.06 -5.24 4.73
N ARG A 103 34.83 -4.57 5.86
CA ARG A 103 35.87 -4.16 6.81
C ARG A 103 35.69 -4.89 8.13
N LEU A 104 36.75 -5.57 8.59
CA LEU A 104 36.75 -6.33 9.84
C LEU A 104 37.94 -5.93 10.71
N PRO A 105 37.78 -5.80 12.04
CA PRO A 105 38.91 -5.51 12.91
C PRO A 105 39.81 -6.75 13.11
N ALA A 106 41.12 -6.63 12.89
CA ALA A 106 42.11 -7.64 13.25
C ALA A 106 42.86 -7.22 14.52
N GLN A 107 42.32 -7.56 15.70
CA GLN A 107 42.84 -7.00 16.97
C GLN A 107 44.08 -7.70 17.53
N ALA A 108 44.25 -8.99 17.22
CA ALA A 108 45.27 -9.83 17.82
C ALA A 108 45.94 -10.69 16.73
N ARG A 109 47.22 -11.01 16.90
CA ARG A 109 47.95 -11.92 16.00
C ARG A 109 47.48 -13.36 16.16
N GLY A 110 47.65 -14.17 15.12
CA GLY A 110 47.28 -15.58 15.11
C GLY A 110 46.46 -15.99 13.88
N PRO A 111 45.85 -17.17 13.87
CA PRO A 111 45.03 -17.61 12.74
C PRO A 111 43.81 -16.69 12.57
N LEU A 112 43.61 -16.16 11.36
CA LEU A 112 42.41 -15.38 11.06
C LEU A 112 41.20 -16.31 11.04
N THR A 113 40.28 -16.14 11.99
CA THR A 113 39.00 -16.85 12.00
C THR A 113 37.90 -15.92 11.53
N LEU A 114 37.22 -16.29 10.45
CA LEU A 114 36.07 -15.55 9.94
C LEU A 114 34.76 -16.29 10.26
N PRO A 115 33.68 -15.58 10.64
CA PRO A 115 32.36 -16.19 10.73
C PRO A 115 31.85 -16.60 9.33
N PRO A 116 30.80 -17.42 9.22
CA PRO A 116 30.20 -17.73 7.93
C PRO A 116 29.66 -16.46 7.26
N VAL A 117 29.71 -16.44 5.92
CA VAL A 117 29.22 -15.31 5.12
C VAL A 117 27.71 -15.43 4.98
N GLN A 118 26.98 -14.38 5.33
CA GLN A 118 25.55 -14.31 5.10
C GLN A 118 25.28 -13.41 3.90
N ILE A 119 24.70 -13.96 2.85
CA ILE A 119 24.23 -13.21 1.69
C ILE A 119 22.72 -13.04 1.75
N ALA A 120 22.24 -11.90 1.28
CA ALA A 120 20.82 -11.64 1.13
C ALA A 120 20.53 -10.98 -0.21
N ALA A 121 19.42 -11.39 -0.82
CA ALA A 121 18.85 -10.75 -2.00
C ALA A 121 17.48 -10.16 -1.64
N TYR A 122 17.20 -8.96 -2.13
CA TYR A 122 15.92 -8.30 -1.92
C TYR A 122 15.09 -8.38 -3.20
N ASP A 123 13.76 -8.36 -3.06
CA ASP A 123 12.92 -8.07 -4.22
C ASP A 123 13.04 -6.59 -4.61
N SER A 124 12.46 -6.25 -5.76
CA SER A 124 12.49 -4.90 -6.33
C SER A 124 11.86 -3.80 -5.45
N LEU A 125 11.00 -4.16 -4.48
CA LEU A 125 10.32 -3.25 -3.56
C LEU A 125 10.79 -3.41 -2.09
N GLY A 126 11.70 -4.35 -1.81
CA GLY A 126 12.23 -4.60 -0.46
C GLY A 126 11.19 -5.12 0.54
N LEU A 127 10.11 -5.73 0.05
CA LEU A 127 9.10 -6.41 0.87
C LEU A 127 9.65 -7.74 1.41
N TRP A 128 10.40 -8.45 0.58
CA TRP A 128 10.97 -9.76 0.83
C TRP A 128 12.50 -9.69 0.87
N ARG A 129 13.06 -10.44 1.82
CA ARG A 129 14.50 -10.64 1.93
C ARG A 129 14.79 -12.13 1.90
N TRP A 130 15.40 -12.59 0.82
CA TRP A 130 16.00 -13.90 0.73
C TRP A 130 17.32 -13.91 1.48
N VAL A 131 17.58 -14.90 2.31
CA VAL A 131 18.81 -15.00 3.11
C VAL A 131 19.41 -16.38 2.95
N GLN A 132 20.72 -16.44 2.74
CA GLN A 132 21.48 -17.67 2.63
C GLN A 132 22.80 -17.52 3.39
N VAL A 133 23.18 -18.56 4.12
CA VAL A 133 24.46 -18.62 4.84
C VAL A 133 25.38 -19.54 4.04
N LEU A 134 26.56 -19.04 3.70
CA LEU A 134 27.61 -19.70 2.93
C LEU A 134 28.81 -19.97 3.83
N LEU A 135 29.43 -21.14 3.65
CA LEU A 135 30.73 -21.41 4.25
C LEU A 135 31.81 -20.63 3.52
N LEU A 136 32.95 -20.42 4.16
CA LEU A 136 34.09 -19.68 3.58
C LEU A 136 34.58 -20.34 2.28
N ALA A 137 34.60 -21.67 2.24
CA ALA A 137 34.93 -22.43 1.03
C ALA A 137 33.95 -22.14 -0.13
N ASP A 138 32.65 -21.98 0.15
CA ASP A 138 31.63 -21.72 -0.87
C ASP A 138 31.80 -20.35 -1.55
N VAL A 139 32.52 -19.42 -0.92
CA VAL A 139 32.82 -18.07 -1.46
C VAL A 139 34.26 -17.93 -1.96
N GLY A 140 35.01 -19.03 -2.08
CA GLY A 140 36.39 -19.04 -2.61
C GLY A 140 37.49 -18.77 -1.57
N LEU A 141 37.17 -18.79 -0.27
CA LEU A 141 38.14 -18.65 0.82
C LEU A 141 38.43 -20.01 1.47
N GLU A 142 39.29 -20.81 0.83
CA GLU A 142 39.70 -22.12 1.37
C GLU A 142 40.83 -22.01 2.39
N VAL A 143 41.73 -21.04 2.21
CA VAL A 143 42.88 -20.78 3.10
C VAL A 143 42.84 -19.33 3.57
N LEU A 144 42.82 -19.13 4.88
CA LEU A 144 42.88 -17.80 5.49
C LEU A 144 44.32 -17.48 5.93
N PRO A 145 44.86 -16.28 5.60
CA PRO A 145 46.18 -15.89 6.08
C PRO A 145 46.18 -15.66 7.60
N ALA A 146 47.33 -15.80 8.23
CA ALA A 146 47.50 -15.41 9.63
C ALA A 146 47.54 -13.88 9.77
N VAL A 147 47.07 -13.37 10.92
CA VAL A 147 47.26 -11.99 11.33
C VAL A 147 48.66 -11.85 11.94
N PHE A 148 49.52 -11.07 11.31
CA PHE A 148 50.90 -10.85 11.73
C PHE A 148 50.99 -9.89 12.92
N PRO A 149 52.02 -9.99 13.79
CA PRO A 149 52.24 -9.00 14.84
C PRO A 149 52.49 -7.61 14.24
N ALA A 150 51.88 -6.57 14.81
CA ALA A 150 52.09 -5.20 14.37
C ALA A 150 53.58 -4.83 14.46
N PRO A 151 54.22 -4.31 13.39
CA PRO A 151 55.62 -3.89 13.46
C PRO A 151 55.78 -2.69 14.38
N GLU A 152 56.80 -2.71 15.23
CA GLU A 152 57.16 -1.59 16.10
C GLU A 152 57.51 -0.34 15.30
N GLN A 153 56.89 0.79 15.64
CA GLN A 153 57.18 2.08 15.02
C GLN A 153 58.52 2.63 15.53
N GLY A 154 59.46 2.91 14.63
CA GLY A 154 60.78 3.42 15.00
C GLY A 154 61.68 2.39 15.68
N ALA A 155 61.53 1.10 15.35
CA ALA A 155 62.33 0.03 15.92
C ALA A 155 63.85 0.30 15.77
N PRO A 156 64.66 -0.02 16.80
CA PRO A 156 66.11 0.11 16.72
C PRO A 156 66.68 -0.81 15.63
N THR A 157 67.88 -0.50 15.12
CA THR A 157 68.55 -1.37 14.15
C THR A 157 68.80 -2.76 14.76
N PRO A 158 68.60 -3.85 13.99
CA PRO A 158 68.82 -5.20 14.51
C PRO A 158 70.31 -5.41 14.86
N PRO A 159 70.61 -6.21 15.89
CA PRO A 159 71.99 -6.56 16.19
C PRO A 159 72.60 -7.35 15.03
N THR A 160 73.69 -6.85 14.47
CA THR A 160 74.39 -7.45 13.34
C THR A 160 75.25 -8.63 13.79
N ARG A 161 74.63 -9.80 14.04
CA ARG A 161 75.38 -11.05 14.17
C ARG A 161 75.71 -11.58 12.76
N ARG A 162 76.98 -11.48 12.38
CA ARG A 162 77.51 -12.04 11.14
C ARG A 162 77.80 -13.53 11.36
N THR A 163 77.39 -14.41 10.46
CA THR A 163 77.85 -15.80 10.46
C THR A 163 79.34 -15.83 10.11
N GLY A 164 80.19 -15.83 11.12
CA GLY A 164 81.63 -16.04 10.98
C GLY A 164 82.00 -17.48 11.32
N ALA A 165 82.33 -18.28 10.32
CA ALA A 165 83.24 -19.39 10.48
C ALA A 165 84.22 -19.37 9.29
N ALA A 166 85.48 -19.11 9.59
CA ALA A 166 86.57 -19.19 8.63
C ALA A 166 86.70 -20.63 8.13
N GLY A 167 86.63 -20.81 6.82
CA GLY A 167 86.95 -22.03 6.10
C GLY A 167 86.96 -21.71 4.61
N GLU A 168 88.13 -21.81 3.98
CA GLU A 168 88.27 -21.69 2.53
C GLU A 168 87.40 -22.76 1.86
N GLY A 169 86.25 -22.32 1.34
CA GLY A 169 85.30 -23.13 0.62
C GLY A 169 84.23 -22.22 0.04
N GLN A 170 84.17 -22.13 -1.28
CA GLN A 170 83.21 -21.31 -2.02
C GLN A 170 81.77 -21.82 -1.81
N THR A 171 81.15 -21.50 -0.69
CA THR A 171 79.69 -21.61 -0.55
C THR A 171 79.05 -20.31 -0.98
N ARG A 172 78.61 -20.27 -2.24
CA ARG A 172 77.73 -19.23 -2.77
C ARG A 172 76.32 -19.46 -2.23
N THR A 173 75.67 -18.40 -1.75
CA THR A 173 74.27 -18.42 -1.33
C THR A 173 73.42 -17.70 -2.36
N ALA A 174 72.16 -18.12 -2.51
CA ALA A 174 71.19 -17.42 -3.35
C ALA A 174 71.13 -15.94 -2.95
N GLY A 175 71.50 -15.06 -3.87
CA GLY A 175 71.66 -13.62 -3.69
C GLY A 175 70.93 -12.84 -4.77
N ASN A 176 71.29 -11.57 -4.97
CA ASN A 176 70.68 -10.68 -5.97
C ASN A 176 71.71 -9.92 -6.80
N GLU A 177 73.00 -10.30 -6.71
CA GLU A 177 74.12 -9.49 -7.21
C GLU A 177 74.69 -10.02 -8.53
N ASP A 178 75.07 -11.30 -8.61
CA ASP A 178 75.64 -11.92 -9.82
C ASP A 178 74.66 -12.92 -10.44
N PHE A 179 74.24 -12.74 -11.68
CA PHE A 179 73.36 -13.69 -12.37
C PHE A 179 74.02 -15.08 -12.47
N SER A 180 73.42 -16.10 -11.85
CA SER A 180 73.96 -17.47 -11.81
C SER A 180 73.24 -18.45 -12.72
N GLY A 181 71.99 -18.19 -13.10
CA GLY A 181 71.28 -19.05 -14.05
C GLY A 181 69.79 -18.75 -14.21
N LEU A 182 69.10 -19.61 -14.97
CA LEU A 182 67.64 -19.62 -15.09
C LEU A 182 67.13 -20.95 -14.55
N ARG A 183 66.22 -20.90 -13.59
CA ARG A 183 65.48 -22.10 -13.13
C ARG A 183 64.00 -22.02 -13.47
N ALA A 184 63.32 -23.15 -13.40
CA ALA A 184 61.87 -23.20 -13.55
C ALA A 184 61.18 -22.32 -12.50
N TYR A 185 60.18 -21.56 -12.94
CA TYR A 185 59.36 -20.74 -12.05
C TYR A 185 58.63 -21.63 -11.04
N VAL A 186 58.82 -21.32 -9.76
CA VAL A 186 58.06 -21.93 -8.68
C VAL A 186 57.02 -20.91 -8.20
N PRO A 187 55.75 -21.31 -8.02
CA PRO A 187 54.74 -20.45 -7.43
C PRO A 187 55.22 -19.85 -6.10
N GLY A 188 55.40 -18.52 -6.06
CA GLY A 188 56.02 -17.80 -4.93
C GLY A 188 57.27 -17.01 -5.29
N ASP A 189 57.89 -17.29 -6.44
CA ASP A 189 58.99 -16.49 -6.97
C ASP A 189 58.53 -15.06 -7.33
N SER A 190 59.37 -14.07 -7.07
CA SER A 190 59.08 -12.67 -7.38
C SER A 190 58.91 -12.45 -8.89
N PRO A 191 57.81 -11.82 -9.37
CA PRO A 191 57.60 -11.50 -10.79
C PRO A 191 58.71 -10.63 -11.40
N ARG A 192 59.46 -9.90 -10.56
CA ARG A 192 60.61 -9.08 -10.98
C ARG A 192 61.80 -9.92 -11.44
N LEU A 193 61.93 -11.14 -10.92
CA LEU A 193 63.01 -12.08 -11.26
C LEU A 193 62.65 -12.97 -12.45
N VAL A 194 61.38 -12.96 -12.89
CA VAL A 194 60.95 -13.71 -14.08
C VAL A 194 61.64 -13.15 -15.34
N SER A 195 62.22 -14.05 -16.13
CA SER A 195 62.82 -13.73 -17.42
C SER A 195 61.74 -13.72 -18.51
N TRP A 196 60.97 -12.64 -18.58
CA TRP A 196 59.86 -12.48 -19.54
C TRP A 196 60.30 -12.67 -20.99
N LYS A 197 61.55 -12.29 -21.32
CA LYS A 197 62.15 -12.48 -22.66
C LYS A 197 62.34 -13.96 -23.03
N HIS A 198 62.66 -14.82 -22.06
CA HIS A 198 62.78 -16.27 -22.28
C HIS A 198 61.40 -16.94 -22.24
N ALA A 199 60.55 -16.55 -21.29
CA ALA A 199 59.18 -17.07 -21.19
C ALA A 199 58.35 -16.80 -22.47
N ALA A 200 58.54 -15.63 -23.10
CA ALA A 200 57.89 -15.30 -24.37
C ALA A 200 58.40 -16.13 -25.57
N ARG A 201 59.58 -16.75 -25.48
CA ARG A 201 60.18 -17.59 -26.54
C ARG A 201 59.92 -19.08 -26.35
N THR A 202 59.96 -19.56 -25.11
CA THR A 202 59.86 -21.00 -24.80
C THR A 202 58.49 -21.41 -24.27
N GLY A 203 57.61 -20.46 -23.95
CA GLY A 203 56.27 -20.72 -23.39
C GLY A 203 56.27 -21.13 -21.90
N THR A 204 57.45 -21.21 -21.28
CA THR A 204 57.64 -21.66 -19.89
C THR A 204 58.18 -20.52 -19.03
N LEU A 205 57.57 -20.26 -17.88
CA LEU A 205 58.06 -19.25 -16.94
C LEU A 205 59.39 -19.71 -16.32
N LEU A 206 60.42 -18.87 -16.46
CA LEU A 206 61.76 -19.08 -15.92
C LEU A 206 62.13 -17.92 -15.00
N THR A 207 62.64 -18.22 -13.82
CA THR A 207 63.12 -17.26 -12.82
C THR A 207 64.63 -17.12 -12.92
N ARG A 208 65.13 -15.88 -12.98
CA ARG A 208 66.57 -15.57 -12.92
C ARG A 208 67.06 -15.84 -11.51
N GLU A 209 68.05 -16.72 -11.41
CA GLU A 209 68.84 -16.92 -10.20
C GLU A 209 70.02 -15.97 -10.22
N PHE A 210 70.28 -15.40 -9.06
CA PHE A 210 71.45 -14.60 -8.80
C PHE A 210 72.17 -15.26 -7.61
N ASP A 211 73.48 -15.40 -7.71
CA ASP A 211 74.36 -15.74 -6.59
C ASP A 211 74.87 -14.41 -5.99
N ALA A 212 75.17 -14.41 -4.70
CA ALA A 212 76.04 -13.39 -4.11
C ALA A 212 77.25 -14.07 -3.45
N PRO A 213 78.43 -13.42 -3.40
CA PRO A 213 79.46 -13.83 -2.44
C PRO A 213 78.84 -13.84 -1.04
N ALA A 214 79.33 -14.69 -0.12
CA ALA A 214 78.79 -14.86 1.23
C ALA A 214 78.76 -13.52 2.01
N GLY A 215 77.71 -12.75 1.78
CA GLY A 215 77.41 -11.48 2.39
C GLY A 215 76.79 -11.70 3.75
N THR A 216 76.98 -10.74 4.64
CA THR A 216 76.48 -10.77 6.01
C THR A 216 74.96 -10.91 6.04
N ALA A 217 74.47 -12.11 6.33
CA ALA A 217 73.07 -12.35 6.62
C ALA A 217 72.71 -11.84 8.02
N LEU A 218 71.52 -11.24 8.14
CA LEU A 218 71.01 -10.80 9.44
C LEU A 218 70.42 -11.99 10.19
N MET A 219 70.81 -12.20 11.45
CA MET A 219 70.20 -13.23 12.29
C MET A 219 69.32 -12.56 13.34
N PHE A 220 68.01 -12.77 13.24
CA PHE A 220 67.05 -12.30 14.23
C PHE A 220 66.82 -13.39 15.28
N ASP A 221 67.44 -13.25 16.44
CA ASP A 221 67.29 -14.20 17.55
C ASP A 221 66.24 -13.69 18.54
N TRP A 222 65.38 -14.58 19.01
CA TRP A 222 64.49 -14.30 20.13
C TRP A 222 65.25 -13.74 21.34
N ALA A 223 66.45 -14.25 21.63
CA ALA A 223 67.29 -13.78 22.72
C ALA A 223 67.66 -12.28 22.61
N ASP A 224 67.79 -11.75 21.39
CA ASP A 224 68.12 -10.33 21.15
C ASP A 224 67.02 -9.35 21.57
N THR A 225 65.80 -9.88 21.78
CA THR A 225 64.66 -9.10 22.25
C THR A 225 64.41 -9.26 23.76
N ALA A 226 65.29 -9.95 24.50
CA ALA A 226 65.09 -10.26 25.92
C ALA A 226 64.97 -9.02 26.84
N ALA A 227 65.51 -7.87 26.41
CA ALA A 227 65.35 -6.59 27.12
C ALA A 227 63.92 -6.04 27.10
N LEU A 228 63.05 -6.57 26.24
CA LEU A 228 61.63 -6.22 26.16
C LEU A 228 60.83 -7.17 27.04
N GLY A 229 59.96 -6.60 27.88
CA GLY A 229 59.24 -7.36 28.90
C GLY A 229 58.30 -8.44 28.34
N ASN A 230 57.23 -8.04 27.66
CA ASN A 230 56.19 -8.99 27.21
C ASN A 230 56.50 -9.60 25.82
N ALA A 231 55.98 -10.81 25.58
CA ALA A 231 56.19 -11.53 24.31
C ALA A 231 55.67 -10.77 23.08
N GLU A 232 54.57 -10.03 23.20
CA GLU A 232 53.99 -9.26 22.09
C GLU A 232 54.91 -8.12 21.61
N THR A 233 55.58 -7.40 22.52
CA THR A 233 56.53 -6.34 22.15
C THR A 233 57.76 -6.93 21.47
N ARG A 234 58.20 -8.12 21.92
CA ARG A 234 59.30 -8.86 21.28
C ARG A 234 58.97 -9.28 19.86
N LEU A 235 57.78 -9.85 19.66
CA LEU A 235 57.27 -10.23 18.33
C LEU A 235 57.03 -9.01 17.44
N SER A 236 56.59 -7.89 18.00
CA SER A 236 56.44 -6.59 17.31
C SER A 236 57.78 -6.07 16.79
N ARG A 237 58.85 -6.18 17.59
CA ARG A 237 60.23 -5.82 17.18
C ARG A 237 60.76 -6.74 16.08
N LEU A 238 60.60 -8.05 16.22
CA LEU A 238 61.00 -9.01 15.19
C LEU A 238 60.23 -8.79 13.88
N SER A 239 58.93 -8.46 13.96
CA SER A 239 58.09 -8.11 12.81
C SER A 239 58.61 -6.86 12.08
N ALA A 240 59.04 -5.82 12.82
CA ALA A 240 59.68 -4.63 12.26
C ALA A 240 61.03 -4.94 11.58
N TRP A 241 61.88 -5.76 12.21
CA TRP A 241 63.18 -6.16 11.64
C TRP A 241 63.05 -6.99 10.36
N ILE A 242 62.10 -7.93 10.32
CA ILE A 242 61.77 -8.68 9.11
C ILE A 242 61.26 -7.73 8.01
N GLY A 243 60.39 -6.78 8.36
CA GLY A 243 59.92 -5.75 7.43
C GLY A 243 61.05 -4.91 6.85
N ALA A 244 62.01 -4.49 7.67
CA ALA A 244 63.19 -3.73 7.23
C ALA A 244 64.12 -4.56 6.33
N ALA A 245 64.40 -5.83 6.68
CA ALA A 245 65.20 -6.74 5.86
C ALA A 245 64.53 -7.05 4.52
N ARG A 246 63.20 -7.28 4.53
CA ARG A 246 62.38 -7.44 3.32
C ARG A 246 62.47 -6.22 2.41
N ALA A 247 62.29 -5.03 2.95
CA ALA A 247 62.35 -3.78 2.19
C ALA A 247 63.74 -3.52 1.59
N ALA A 248 64.81 -3.88 2.32
CA ALA A 248 66.19 -3.76 1.88
C ALA A 248 66.68 -4.92 0.99
N GLY A 249 65.89 -5.99 0.84
CA GLY A 249 66.25 -7.19 0.07
C GLY A 249 67.39 -8.01 0.69
N LEU A 250 67.64 -7.89 2.00
CA LEU A 250 68.75 -8.54 2.69
C LEU A 250 68.37 -9.97 3.11
N PRO A 251 69.27 -10.97 2.96
CA PRO A 251 69.05 -12.32 3.48
C PRO A 251 69.04 -12.31 5.01
N PHE A 252 68.10 -13.04 5.61
CA PHE A 252 68.00 -13.13 7.07
C PHE A 252 67.54 -14.52 7.55
N GLY A 253 67.95 -14.88 8.76
CA GLY A 253 67.45 -16.05 9.51
C GLY A 253 66.63 -15.61 10.73
N LEU A 254 65.74 -16.48 11.20
CA LEU A 254 64.89 -16.23 12.37
C LEU A 254 64.96 -17.40 13.35
N THR A 255 65.32 -17.13 14.61
CA THR A 255 65.31 -18.13 15.67
C THR A 255 64.26 -17.75 16.72
N LEU A 256 63.22 -18.57 16.83
CA LEU A 256 62.18 -18.50 17.86
C LEU A 256 62.31 -19.70 18.82
N PRO A 257 61.78 -19.61 20.05
CA PRO A 257 61.68 -20.78 20.92
C PRO A 257 60.95 -21.93 20.21
N GLY A 258 61.63 -23.05 20.00
CA GLY A 258 61.07 -24.25 19.34
C GLY A 258 61.03 -24.22 17.81
N GLN A 259 61.49 -23.15 17.14
CA GLN A 259 61.48 -23.05 15.68
C GLN A 259 62.65 -22.20 15.15
N THR A 260 63.39 -22.70 14.17
CA THR A 260 64.46 -21.95 13.50
C THR A 260 64.26 -21.97 12.00
N LEU A 261 64.23 -20.80 11.38
CA LEU A 261 64.21 -20.62 9.93
C LEU A 261 65.63 -20.30 9.46
N SER A 262 66.13 -21.11 8.52
CA SER A 262 67.45 -20.92 7.90
C SER A 262 67.53 -19.58 7.16
N VAL A 263 68.74 -19.09 6.95
CA VAL A 263 68.98 -17.87 6.18
C VAL A 263 68.46 -18.05 4.75
N ALA A 264 67.55 -17.17 4.35
CA ALA A 264 67.09 -17.02 2.98
C ALA A 264 66.65 -15.57 2.74
N ALA A 265 66.31 -15.24 1.50
CA ALA A 265 65.84 -13.91 1.11
C ALA A 265 64.54 -14.02 0.27
N GLY A 266 63.84 -12.89 0.12
CA GLY A 266 62.67 -12.76 -0.74
C GLY A 266 61.33 -12.86 -0.02
N GLU A 267 60.27 -12.65 -0.79
CA GLU A 267 58.89 -12.46 -0.32
C GLU A 267 58.31 -13.71 0.37
N ALA A 268 58.57 -14.90 -0.18
CA ALA A 268 58.12 -16.16 0.40
C ALA A 268 58.75 -16.41 1.78
N HIS A 269 60.04 -16.10 1.93
CA HIS A 269 60.77 -16.24 3.19
C HIS A 269 60.31 -15.22 4.24
N ALA A 270 60.14 -13.96 3.85
CA ALA A 270 59.56 -12.92 4.72
C ALA A 270 58.18 -13.30 5.24
N ARG A 271 57.31 -13.84 4.36
CA ARG A 271 55.98 -14.30 4.74
C ARG A 271 56.01 -15.52 5.65
N ALA A 272 56.92 -16.48 5.42
CA ALA A 272 57.10 -17.64 6.30
C ALA A 272 57.58 -17.21 7.70
N ALA A 273 58.53 -16.27 7.78
CA ALA A 273 59.01 -15.70 9.02
C ALA A 273 57.91 -14.93 9.78
N LEU A 274 57.13 -14.09 9.11
CA LEU A 274 55.98 -13.40 9.72
C LEU A 274 54.87 -14.37 10.17
N THR A 275 54.66 -15.47 9.44
CA THR A 275 53.70 -16.52 9.83
C THR A 275 54.17 -17.27 11.08
N ALA A 276 55.48 -17.55 11.19
CA ALA A 276 56.08 -18.13 12.39
C ALA A 276 55.91 -17.20 13.61
N LEU A 277 56.10 -15.89 13.44
CA LEU A 277 55.82 -14.91 14.50
C LEU A 277 54.33 -14.87 14.90
N ALA A 278 53.42 -14.96 13.91
CA ALA A 278 51.99 -14.92 14.16
C ALA A 278 51.49 -16.11 14.98
N LEU A 279 52.03 -17.31 14.73
CA LEU A 279 51.62 -18.56 15.35
C LEU A 279 52.39 -18.91 16.63
N HIS A 280 53.33 -18.06 17.08
CA HIS A 280 54.12 -18.31 18.29
C HIS A 280 53.25 -18.34 19.56
N GLU A 281 53.38 -19.38 20.40
CA GLU A 281 52.58 -19.52 21.63
C GLU A 281 53.18 -18.76 22.82
N PRO A 282 52.36 -18.28 23.78
CA PRO A 282 50.89 -18.34 23.82
C PRO A 282 50.25 -17.35 22.85
N LEU A 283 49.11 -17.74 22.26
CA LEU A 283 48.31 -16.82 21.43
C LEU A 283 47.59 -15.79 22.33
N PRO A 284 47.60 -14.50 21.98
CA PRO A 284 46.91 -13.47 22.74
C PRO A 284 45.39 -13.71 22.74
N ALA A 285 44.74 -13.47 23.88
CA ALA A 285 43.29 -13.46 23.94
C ALA A 285 42.76 -12.31 23.04
N PRO A 286 41.79 -12.56 22.15
CA PRO A 286 41.21 -11.51 21.33
C PRO A 286 40.58 -10.46 22.24
N LEU A 287 41.04 -9.21 22.13
CA LEU A 287 40.44 -8.10 22.86
C LEU A 287 38.96 -7.96 22.45
N PRO A 288 38.08 -7.49 23.36
CA PRO A 288 36.70 -7.21 23.00
C PRO A 288 36.66 -6.08 21.96
N VAL A 289 35.96 -6.31 20.85
CA VAL A 289 35.76 -5.29 19.83
C VAL A 289 35.06 -4.08 20.45
N PRO A 290 35.67 -2.89 20.47
CA PRO A 290 35.00 -1.70 21.00
C PRO A 290 33.73 -1.49 20.16
N LYS A 291 32.58 -1.35 20.84
CA LYS A 291 31.32 -1.00 20.20
C LYS A 291 31.44 0.43 19.69
N VAL A 292 31.97 0.62 18.49
CA VAL A 292 31.92 1.91 17.81
C VAL A 292 30.44 2.25 17.60
N PRO A 293 29.94 3.39 18.13
CA PRO A 293 28.56 3.79 17.90
C PRO A 293 28.35 3.96 16.40
N ARG A 294 27.50 3.12 15.81
CA ARG A 294 27.12 3.23 14.40
C ARG A 294 26.31 4.51 14.23
N VAL A 295 26.95 5.57 13.72
CA VAL A 295 26.25 6.76 13.25
C VAL A 295 25.47 6.35 12.00
N ALA A 296 24.14 6.38 12.07
CA ALA A 296 23.31 6.08 10.91
C ALA A 296 23.53 7.16 9.84
N PRO A 297 23.76 6.79 8.57
CA PRO A 297 23.91 7.77 7.51
C PRO A 297 22.61 8.58 7.35
N PRO A 298 22.69 9.88 7.04
CA PRO A 298 21.52 10.69 6.77
C PRO A 298 20.74 10.17 5.55
N LEU A 299 19.43 10.42 5.52
CA LEU A 299 18.58 10.03 4.40
C LEU A 299 19.01 10.76 3.11
N PRO A 300 19.12 10.06 1.96
CA PRO A 300 19.37 10.70 0.67
C PRO A 300 18.28 11.71 0.32
N ALA A 301 18.70 12.92 -0.03
CA ALA A 301 17.82 14.05 -0.32
C ALA A 301 16.83 13.76 -1.45
N GLU A 302 17.28 13.16 -2.55
CA GLU A 302 16.45 12.86 -3.72
C GLU A 302 15.38 11.82 -3.43
N SER A 303 15.76 10.73 -2.75
CA SER A 303 14.84 9.69 -2.32
C SER A 303 13.75 10.25 -1.39
N LEU A 304 14.12 11.17 -0.50
CA LEU A 304 13.17 11.84 0.38
C LEU A 304 12.23 12.78 -0.41
N ARG A 305 12.74 13.57 -1.35
CA ARG A 305 11.88 14.42 -2.22
C ARG A 305 10.87 13.58 -3.01
N PHE A 306 11.30 12.45 -3.57
CA PHE A 306 10.41 11.55 -4.29
C PHE A 306 9.33 10.93 -3.37
N THR A 307 9.71 10.63 -2.12
CA THR A 307 8.76 10.19 -1.07
C THR A 307 7.71 11.26 -0.78
N LEU A 308 8.14 12.52 -0.58
CA LEU A 308 7.25 13.64 -0.31
C LEU A 308 6.30 13.92 -1.48
N PHE A 309 6.78 13.79 -2.73
CA PHE A 309 5.93 13.87 -3.91
C PHE A 309 4.86 12.76 -3.93
N GLY A 310 5.25 11.51 -3.66
CA GLY A 310 4.30 10.40 -3.55
C GLY A 310 3.24 10.62 -2.47
N LEU A 311 3.64 11.14 -1.31
CA LEU A 311 2.73 11.49 -0.22
C LEU A 311 1.80 12.66 -0.58
N ALA A 312 2.31 13.69 -1.26
CA ALA A 312 1.50 14.82 -1.70
C ALA A 312 0.40 14.38 -2.67
N ILE A 313 0.72 13.47 -3.59
CA ILE A 313 -0.28 12.84 -4.46
C ILE A 313 -1.26 12.03 -3.60
N ALA A 314 -0.80 11.16 -2.71
CA ALA A 314 -1.68 10.37 -1.85
C ALA A 314 -2.63 11.22 -0.99
N LEU A 315 -2.22 12.43 -0.57
CA LEU A 315 -3.01 13.34 0.27
C LEU A 315 -3.90 14.30 -0.54
N ALA A 316 -3.68 14.45 -1.85
CA ALA A 316 -4.34 15.46 -2.69
C ALA A 316 -5.88 15.44 -2.61
N PRO A 317 -6.58 14.29 -2.59
CA PRO A 317 -8.04 14.28 -2.46
C PRO A 317 -8.55 14.82 -1.12
N GLY A 318 -7.70 14.89 -0.10
CA GLY A 318 -8.03 15.52 1.19
C GLY A 318 -8.30 17.02 1.07
N VAL A 319 -7.61 17.70 0.15
CA VAL A 319 -7.65 19.17 0.01
C VAL A 319 -9.05 19.69 -0.31
N LEU A 320 -9.82 18.92 -1.10
CA LEU A 320 -11.17 19.31 -1.51
C LEU A 320 -12.25 19.04 -0.45
N ARG A 321 -11.91 18.35 0.64
CA ARG A 321 -12.88 17.79 1.60
C ARG A 321 -12.64 18.22 3.05
N GLN A 322 -11.42 18.61 3.36
CA GLN A 322 -11.00 18.96 4.71
C GLN A 322 -10.96 20.48 4.88
N PRO A 323 -10.95 21.00 6.12
CA PRO A 323 -10.86 22.42 6.37
C PRO A 323 -9.57 22.97 5.72
N VAL A 324 -9.66 24.20 5.21
CA VAL A 324 -8.55 24.83 4.48
C VAL A 324 -7.28 24.86 5.33
N TRP A 325 -7.41 25.08 6.65
CA TRP A 325 -6.27 25.13 7.57
C TRP A 325 -5.50 23.80 7.67
N VAL A 326 -6.19 22.65 7.60
CA VAL A 326 -5.53 21.32 7.60
C VAL A 326 -4.71 21.13 6.34
N SER A 327 -5.28 21.52 5.20
CA SER A 327 -4.63 21.43 3.89
C SER A 327 -3.39 22.32 3.82
N LEU A 328 -3.50 23.56 4.32
CA LEU A 328 -2.38 24.49 4.40
C LEU A 328 -1.26 23.98 5.32
N LEU A 329 -1.60 23.47 6.51
CA LEU A 329 -0.61 22.93 7.44
C LEU A 329 0.10 21.69 6.87
N THR A 330 -0.65 20.80 6.22
CA THR A 330 -0.11 19.62 5.51
C THR A 330 0.89 20.06 4.42
N ALA A 331 0.50 21.01 3.56
CA ALA A 331 1.35 21.54 2.51
C ALA A 331 2.61 22.22 3.08
N LEU A 332 2.47 22.98 4.17
CA LEU A 332 3.58 23.64 4.87
C LEU A 332 4.58 22.62 5.41
N LEU A 333 4.12 21.54 6.05
CA LEU A 333 4.98 20.51 6.62
C LEU A 333 5.73 19.73 5.54
N LEU A 334 5.04 19.32 4.47
CA LEU A 334 5.67 18.63 3.34
C LEU A 334 6.67 19.55 2.62
N GLY A 335 6.30 20.81 2.41
CA GLY A 335 7.16 21.84 1.80
C GLY A 335 8.40 22.14 2.64
N TYR A 336 8.24 22.32 3.95
CA TYR A 336 9.34 22.51 4.89
C TYR A 336 10.30 21.31 4.86
N THR A 337 9.78 20.08 4.85
CA THR A 337 10.60 18.86 4.75
C THR A 337 11.34 18.80 3.41
N ALA A 338 10.69 19.17 2.30
CA ALA A 338 11.32 19.21 0.98
C ALA A 338 12.44 20.26 0.90
N LEU A 339 12.26 21.44 1.51
CA LEU A 339 13.27 22.50 1.54
C LEU A 339 14.53 22.10 2.30
N GLN A 340 14.41 21.30 3.38
CA GLN A 340 15.56 20.78 4.11
C GLN A 340 16.48 19.86 3.28
N THR A 341 15.96 19.28 2.20
CA THR A 341 16.73 18.38 1.31
C THR A 341 17.61 19.12 0.30
N ARG A 342 17.51 20.46 0.19
CA ARG A 342 18.28 21.23 -0.79
C ARG A 342 19.70 21.50 -0.28
N PRO A 343 20.74 21.20 -1.07
CA PRO A 343 22.10 21.57 -0.71
C PRO A 343 22.26 23.09 -0.81
N VAL A 344 22.43 23.74 0.35
CA VAL A 344 22.97 25.11 0.56
C VAL A 344 21.96 26.30 0.61
N GLN A 345 22.25 27.22 1.56
CA GLN A 345 21.92 28.67 1.65
C GLN A 345 20.77 29.25 2.49
N LEU A 346 19.85 28.49 3.11
CA LEU A 346 18.90 29.08 4.08
C LEU A 346 19.45 29.00 5.52
N GLY A 347 20.43 29.85 5.83
CA GLY A 347 21.14 29.93 7.13
C GLY A 347 20.29 30.33 8.36
N ARG A 348 18.95 30.28 8.28
CA ARG A 348 18.05 30.71 9.37
C ARG A 348 16.96 29.71 9.75
N LEU A 349 16.69 28.69 8.94
CA LEU A 349 15.68 27.69 9.29
C LEU A 349 16.30 26.62 10.19
N PRO A 350 15.70 26.31 11.35
CA PRO A 350 16.17 25.21 12.18
C PRO A 350 16.17 23.94 11.34
N ARG A 351 17.31 23.25 11.28
CA ARG A 351 17.47 22.01 10.50
C ARG A 351 16.55 20.89 10.98
N HIS A 352 16.09 20.96 12.23
CA HIS A 352 15.25 19.93 12.83
C HIS A 352 14.18 20.55 13.71
N ILE A 353 12.92 20.15 13.52
CA ILE A 353 11.88 20.41 14.49
C ILE A 353 11.99 19.34 15.59
N PRO A 354 12.10 19.74 16.88
CA PRO A 354 12.02 18.81 18.00
C PRO A 354 10.73 17.99 17.96
N SER A 355 10.81 16.68 18.19
CA SER A 355 9.65 15.79 18.11
C SER A 355 8.55 16.14 19.13
N TRP A 356 8.91 16.70 20.29
CA TRP A 356 7.95 17.20 21.27
C TRP A 356 7.08 18.34 20.73
N LEU A 357 7.64 19.24 19.90
CA LEU A 357 6.87 20.31 19.25
C LEU A 357 5.89 19.75 18.22
N LEU A 358 6.32 18.74 17.44
CA LEU A 358 5.42 18.04 16.51
C LEU A 358 4.30 17.30 17.26
N GLY A 359 4.59 16.75 18.44
CA GLY A 359 3.61 16.15 19.34
C GLY A 359 2.57 17.15 19.85
N ILE A 360 3.00 18.35 20.26
CA ILE A 360 2.08 19.44 20.65
C ILE A 360 1.22 19.86 19.44
N ALA A 361 1.83 20.03 18.27
CA ALA A 361 1.10 20.37 17.05
C ALA A 361 0.04 19.31 16.69
N ALA A 362 0.37 18.02 16.83
CA ALA A 362 -0.58 16.92 16.65
C ALA A 362 -1.75 17.01 17.65
N GLY A 363 -1.46 17.25 18.93
CA GLY A 363 -2.47 17.39 19.98
C GLY A 363 -3.41 18.59 19.74
N LEU A 364 -2.85 19.75 19.40
CA LEU A 364 -3.64 20.95 19.08
C LEU A 364 -4.51 20.74 17.84
N ALA A 365 -3.97 20.10 16.79
CA ALA A 365 -4.74 19.79 15.59
C ALA A 365 -5.88 18.80 15.87
N ALA A 366 -5.67 17.81 16.74
CA ALA A 366 -6.72 16.89 17.16
C ALA A 366 -7.83 17.62 17.93
N VAL A 367 -7.48 18.55 18.83
CA VAL A 367 -8.48 19.38 19.55
C VAL A 367 -9.26 20.27 18.57
N ALA A 368 -8.57 20.92 17.64
CA ALA A 368 -9.20 21.78 16.64
C ALA A 368 -10.15 21.00 15.72
N LEU A 369 -9.73 19.82 15.24
CA LEU A 369 -10.58 18.93 14.44
C LEU A 369 -11.79 18.43 15.24
N ASN A 370 -11.61 18.10 16.52
CA ASN A 370 -12.72 17.70 17.38
C ASN A 370 -13.74 18.84 17.57
N ALA A 371 -13.27 20.08 17.71
CA ALA A 371 -14.15 21.24 17.80
C ALA A 371 -14.92 21.50 16.49
N GLU A 372 -14.29 21.29 15.33
CA GLU A 372 -14.91 21.54 14.03
C GLU A 372 -15.86 20.43 13.55
N TYR A 373 -15.54 19.18 13.87
CA TYR A 373 -16.33 18.01 13.47
C TYR A 373 -17.22 17.44 14.58
N GLY A 374 -17.10 17.93 15.82
CA GLY A 374 -17.80 17.42 17.00
C GLY A 374 -17.27 16.10 17.55
N THR A 375 -16.62 15.27 16.72
CA THR A 375 -15.98 14.02 17.11
C THR A 375 -14.82 13.66 16.19
N LEU A 376 -13.76 13.09 16.75
CA LEU A 376 -12.64 12.51 15.99
C LEU A 376 -12.93 11.11 15.45
N LEU A 377 -13.97 10.43 15.94
CA LEU A 377 -14.33 9.07 15.55
C LEU A 377 -15.11 9.00 14.21
N GLY A 378 -15.33 10.14 13.54
CA GLY A 378 -15.95 10.22 12.22
C GLY A 378 -14.95 9.97 11.07
N SER A 379 -15.45 9.55 9.90
CA SER A 379 -14.60 9.31 8.71
C SER A 379 -13.91 10.57 8.20
N GLU A 380 -14.58 11.73 8.27
CA GLU A 380 -14.02 13.00 7.82
C GLU A 380 -12.89 13.46 8.75
N ALA A 381 -13.19 13.60 10.05
CA ALA A 381 -12.22 14.02 11.07
C ALA A 381 -11.04 13.04 11.18
N GLY A 382 -11.31 11.72 11.15
CA GLY A 382 -10.28 10.69 11.24
C GLY A 382 -9.33 10.70 10.04
N THR A 383 -9.83 10.91 8.82
CA THR A 383 -8.96 11.00 7.63
C THR A 383 -8.19 12.32 7.56
N ALA A 384 -8.75 13.43 8.05
CA ALA A 384 -8.04 14.69 8.20
C ALA A 384 -6.89 14.58 9.20
N LEU A 385 -7.17 14.02 10.39
CA LEU A 385 -6.16 13.80 11.42
C LEU A 385 -5.06 12.86 10.92
N LEU A 386 -5.42 11.74 10.30
CA LEU A 386 -4.44 10.80 9.74
C LEU A 386 -3.55 11.48 8.69
N GLY A 387 -4.13 12.24 7.76
CA GLY A 387 -3.36 12.94 6.72
C GLY A 387 -2.35 13.91 7.31
N LEU A 388 -2.76 14.66 8.34
CA LEU A 388 -1.87 15.57 9.06
C LEU A 388 -0.78 14.83 9.84
N LEU A 389 -1.11 13.72 10.52
CA LEU A 389 -0.13 12.88 11.21
C LEU A 389 0.92 12.31 10.25
N VAL A 390 0.54 11.97 9.02
CA VAL A 390 1.48 11.56 7.97
C VAL A 390 2.43 12.69 7.58
N ALA A 391 1.93 13.91 7.43
CA ALA A 391 2.77 15.08 7.14
C ALA A 391 3.71 15.43 8.30
N LEU A 392 3.22 15.35 9.54
CA LEU A 392 4.05 15.52 10.75
C LEU A 392 5.12 14.43 10.83
N LYS A 393 4.75 13.16 10.55
CA LYS A 393 5.71 12.06 10.53
C LYS A 393 6.76 12.23 9.44
N ALA A 394 6.39 12.80 8.29
CA ALA A 394 7.35 13.13 7.23
C ALA A 394 8.37 14.17 7.71
N ALA A 395 7.94 15.22 8.41
CA ALA A 395 8.82 16.23 9.01
C ALA A 395 9.71 15.69 10.15
N GLU A 396 9.27 14.63 10.84
CA GLU A 396 10.04 13.95 11.88
C GLU A 396 11.05 12.92 11.35
N SER A 397 10.94 12.51 10.09
CA SER A 397 11.64 11.33 9.56
C SER A 397 13.16 11.50 9.49
N ARG A 398 13.90 10.59 10.12
CA ARG A 398 15.37 10.70 10.26
C ARG A 398 16.11 9.48 9.76
N ASN A 399 15.47 8.32 9.73
CA ASN A 399 16.12 7.06 9.40
C ASN A 399 15.34 6.28 8.34
N LEU A 400 15.98 5.23 7.81
CA LEU A 400 15.40 4.38 6.77
C LEU A 400 14.09 3.68 7.23
N ARG A 401 13.93 3.43 8.53
CA ARG A 401 12.70 2.85 9.08
C ARG A 401 11.54 3.83 8.97
N ASP A 402 11.77 5.12 9.22
CA ASP A 402 10.77 6.16 9.07
C ASP A 402 10.33 6.27 7.59
N ALA A 403 11.28 6.30 6.66
CA ALA A 403 10.97 6.35 5.23
C ALA A 403 10.12 5.15 4.76
N ARG A 404 10.44 3.94 5.23
CA ARG A 404 9.63 2.74 4.98
C ARG A 404 8.24 2.81 5.62
N LEU A 405 8.13 3.40 6.80
CA LEU A 405 6.84 3.63 7.46
C LEU A 405 5.98 4.62 6.67
N LEU A 406 6.56 5.70 6.15
CA LEU A 406 5.85 6.67 5.31
C LEU A 406 5.24 6.03 4.06
N VAL A 407 5.90 5.04 3.45
CA VAL A 407 5.32 4.28 2.34
C VAL A 407 4.05 3.53 2.78
N LEU A 408 4.11 2.83 3.92
CA LEU A 408 2.94 2.11 4.44
C LEU A 408 1.80 3.06 4.80
N LEU A 409 2.13 4.20 5.41
CA LEU A 409 1.15 5.24 5.77
C LEU A 409 0.54 5.89 4.53
N GLY A 410 1.33 6.16 3.49
CA GLY A 410 0.84 6.69 2.22
C GLY A 410 -0.14 5.73 1.55
N LEU A 411 0.21 4.43 1.46
CA LEU A 411 -0.70 3.40 0.96
C LEU A 411 -2.00 3.30 1.79
N PHE A 412 -1.91 3.44 3.12
CA PHE A 412 -3.07 3.45 3.99
C PHE A 412 -3.95 4.69 3.79
N VAL A 413 -3.36 5.88 3.66
CA VAL A 413 -4.10 7.13 3.37
C VAL A 413 -4.86 6.99 2.06
N THR A 414 -4.22 6.47 1.00
CA THR A 414 -4.90 6.22 -0.29
C THR A 414 -6.16 5.36 -0.11
N PHE A 415 -6.08 4.33 0.73
CA PHE A 415 -7.22 3.46 1.04
C PHE A 415 -8.37 4.20 1.72
N THR A 416 -8.07 5.11 2.66
CA THR A 416 -9.11 5.86 3.39
C THR A 416 -9.98 6.76 2.50
N HIS A 417 -9.52 7.09 1.29
CA HIS A 417 -10.33 7.83 0.33
C HIS A 417 -11.57 7.06 -0.13
N PHE A 418 -11.53 5.73 -0.14
CA PHE A 418 -12.68 4.90 -0.52
C PHE A 418 -13.86 5.03 0.47
N LEU A 419 -13.62 5.48 1.70
CA LEU A 419 -14.67 5.74 2.69
C LEU A 419 -15.62 6.88 2.27
N HIS A 420 -15.19 7.74 1.35
CA HIS A 420 -15.93 8.95 0.97
C HIS A 420 -16.45 8.90 -0.47
N GLY A 421 -15.93 8.00 -1.30
CA GLY A 421 -16.37 7.86 -2.68
C GLY A 421 -15.65 6.73 -3.39
N GLN A 422 -16.36 6.07 -4.31
CA GLN A 422 -15.84 4.93 -5.08
C GLN A 422 -15.99 5.14 -6.60
N GLY A 423 -15.96 6.40 -7.04
CA GLY A 423 -16.03 6.73 -8.47
C GLY A 423 -14.77 6.37 -9.27
N PRO A 424 -14.83 6.42 -10.60
CA PRO A 424 -13.72 6.05 -11.49
C PRO A 424 -12.51 6.98 -11.32
N LEU A 425 -12.73 8.28 -11.03
CA LEU A 425 -11.64 9.21 -10.72
C LEU A 425 -10.91 8.83 -9.42
N VAL A 426 -11.66 8.37 -8.40
CA VAL A 426 -11.06 7.88 -7.15
C VAL A 426 -10.27 6.60 -7.42
N ALA A 427 -10.79 5.70 -8.26
CA ALA A 427 -10.09 4.48 -8.67
C ALA A 427 -8.77 4.78 -9.40
N LEU A 428 -8.80 5.71 -10.37
CA LEU A 428 -7.62 6.14 -11.13
C LEU A 428 -6.59 6.79 -10.22
N HIS A 429 -7.04 7.68 -9.33
CA HIS A 429 -6.19 8.30 -8.32
C HIS A 429 -5.54 7.25 -7.40
N ALA A 430 -6.33 6.29 -6.90
CA ALA A 430 -5.82 5.23 -6.04
C ALA A 430 -4.78 4.38 -6.76
N LEU A 431 -5.00 4.02 -8.03
CA LEU A 431 -4.04 3.28 -8.84
C LEU A 431 -2.73 4.07 -9.03
N LEU A 432 -2.83 5.37 -9.34
CA LEU A 432 -1.68 6.26 -9.48
C LEU A 432 -0.89 6.35 -8.16
N SER A 433 -1.59 6.63 -7.05
CA SER A 433 -1.01 6.80 -5.73
C SER A 433 -0.34 5.52 -5.22
N VAL A 434 -1.00 4.35 -5.36
CA VAL A 434 -0.40 3.05 -5.04
C VAL A 434 0.85 2.81 -5.89
N THR A 435 0.79 3.04 -7.20
CA THR A 435 1.95 2.83 -8.08
C THR A 435 3.13 3.72 -7.71
N LEU A 436 2.88 5.00 -7.41
CA LEU A 436 3.91 5.93 -6.93
C LEU A 436 4.48 5.48 -5.58
N MET A 437 3.65 5.02 -4.65
CA MET A 437 4.12 4.58 -3.34
C MET A 437 4.92 3.28 -3.40
N LEU A 438 4.60 2.38 -4.32
CA LEU A 438 5.43 1.22 -4.62
C LEU A 438 6.75 1.65 -5.28
N ALA A 439 6.75 2.64 -6.18
CA ALA A 439 7.98 3.19 -6.73
C ALA A 439 8.89 3.75 -5.62
N VAL A 440 8.32 4.48 -4.67
CA VAL A 440 9.04 4.98 -3.48
C VAL A 440 9.59 3.82 -2.64
N ALA A 441 8.85 2.72 -2.45
CA ALA A 441 9.37 1.53 -1.77
C ALA A 441 10.65 1.00 -2.43
N GLY A 442 10.68 0.96 -3.77
CA GLY A 442 11.82 0.51 -4.56
C GLY A 442 13.08 1.37 -4.40
N VAL A 443 12.92 2.67 -4.11
CA VAL A 443 14.04 3.57 -3.82
C VAL A 443 14.68 3.26 -2.45
N TRP A 444 13.90 2.79 -1.47
CA TRP A 444 14.35 2.54 -0.10
C TRP A 444 14.83 1.09 0.17
N VAL A 445 15.07 0.30 -0.88
CA VAL A 445 15.55 -1.10 -0.76
C VAL A 445 17.03 -1.14 -0.43
N VAL A 446 17.87 -0.61 -1.32
CA VAL A 446 19.31 -0.40 -1.13
C VAL A 446 19.59 1.06 -1.50
N PRO A 447 19.88 1.94 -0.51
CA PRO A 447 20.30 3.31 -0.76
C PRO A 447 21.59 3.31 -1.59
N ASP A 448 21.69 4.19 -2.59
CA ASP A 448 22.87 4.28 -3.47
C ASP A 448 24.18 4.29 -2.67
N SER A 449 24.95 3.23 -2.82
CA SER A 449 26.29 3.08 -2.26
C SER A 449 27.32 3.72 -3.20
N GLY A 450 27.16 5.01 -3.54
CA GLY A 450 28.18 5.84 -4.19
C GLY A 450 28.87 5.28 -5.45
N ALA A 451 28.26 4.34 -6.17
CA ALA A 451 28.82 3.82 -7.42
C ALA A 451 28.66 4.88 -8.53
N PRO A 452 29.67 5.08 -9.40
CA PRO A 452 29.61 6.09 -10.45
C PRO A 452 28.41 5.89 -11.38
N GLU A 453 27.73 6.99 -11.72
CA GLU A 453 26.49 7.07 -12.53
C GLU A 453 26.57 6.34 -13.88
N ALA A 454 27.79 6.08 -14.39
CA ALA A 454 28.02 5.52 -15.72
C ALA A 454 27.62 4.05 -15.91
N GLU A 455 27.38 3.28 -14.85
CA GLU A 455 27.01 1.85 -14.94
C GLU A 455 25.51 1.57 -14.68
N GLN A 456 24.70 2.58 -14.33
CA GLN A 456 23.28 2.40 -13.97
C GLN A 456 22.36 2.37 -15.20
N THR A 457 22.52 1.37 -16.07
CA THR A 457 21.63 1.14 -17.22
C THR A 457 20.37 0.36 -16.80
N GLU A 458 19.62 0.87 -15.81
CA GLU A 458 18.45 0.18 -15.26
C GLU A 458 17.12 0.93 -15.35
N SER A 459 16.04 0.16 -15.39
CA SER A 459 14.67 0.65 -15.35
C SER A 459 14.38 1.38 -14.04
N GLY A 460 14.13 2.70 -14.12
CA GLY A 460 13.82 3.54 -12.96
C GLY A 460 12.67 3.00 -12.08
N PRO A 461 12.59 3.44 -10.80
CA PRO A 461 11.70 2.87 -9.78
C PRO A 461 10.22 2.87 -10.19
N LEU A 462 9.78 3.87 -10.96
CA LEU A 462 8.42 3.94 -11.50
C LEU A 462 8.12 2.81 -12.49
N ARG A 463 9.05 2.53 -13.42
CA ARG A 463 8.87 1.45 -14.42
C ARG A 463 8.78 0.08 -13.74
N THR A 464 9.58 -0.12 -12.69
CA THR A 464 9.54 -1.32 -11.85
C THR A 464 8.20 -1.45 -11.13
N ALA A 465 7.70 -0.37 -10.51
CA ALA A 465 6.38 -0.37 -9.86
C ALA A 465 5.25 -0.67 -10.84
N VAL A 466 5.22 -0.02 -12.01
CA VAL A 466 4.24 -0.30 -13.07
C VAL A 466 4.28 -1.76 -13.48
N ARG A 467 5.47 -2.34 -13.71
CA ARG A 467 5.61 -3.76 -14.05
C ARG A 467 5.04 -4.67 -12.97
N VAL A 468 5.33 -4.41 -11.70
CA VAL A 468 4.83 -5.20 -10.57
C VAL A 468 3.31 -5.08 -10.45
N VAL A 469 2.75 -3.88 -10.61
CA VAL A 469 1.29 -3.64 -10.63
C VAL A 469 0.64 -4.41 -11.78
N THR A 470 1.17 -4.31 -13.01
CA THR A 470 0.65 -5.02 -14.17
C THR A 470 0.65 -6.54 -13.97
N LEU A 471 1.70 -7.09 -13.38
CA LEU A 471 1.77 -8.52 -13.05
C LEU A 471 0.82 -8.93 -11.91
N ALA A 472 0.46 -7.99 -11.03
CA ALA A 472 -0.48 -8.22 -9.93
C ALA A 472 -1.95 -8.10 -10.35
N LEU A 473 -2.25 -7.41 -11.46
CA LEU A 473 -3.63 -7.19 -11.95
C LEU A 473 -4.42 -8.50 -12.18
N PRO A 474 -3.89 -9.56 -12.80
CA PRO A 474 -4.64 -10.79 -13.01
C PRO A 474 -5.07 -11.43 -11.68
N LEU A 475 -4.18 -11.47 -10.68
CA LEU A 475 -4.53 -11.99 -9.36
C LEU A 475 -5.56 -11.10 -8.67
N MET A 476 -5.40 -9.77 -8.78
CA MET A 476 -6.37 -8.81 -8.26
C MET A 476 -7.77 -9.04 -8.84
N LEU A 477 -7.89 -9.21 -10.16
CA LEU A 477 -9.18 -9.42 -10.83
C LEU A 477 -9.83 -10.76 -10.43
N VAL A 478 -9.03 -11.83 -10.36
CA VAL A 478 -9.51 -13.15 -9.89
C VAL A 478 -10.02 -13.05 -8.47
N LEU A 479 -9.28 -12.42 -7.56
CA LEU A 479 -9.71 -12.22 -6.18
C LEU A 479 -10.92 -11.28 -6.08
N PHE A 480 -10.97 -10.21 -6.88
CA PHE A 480 -12.08 -9.26 -6.86
C PHE A 480 -13.42 -9.92 -7.18
N VAL A 481 -13.43 -10.81 -8.18
CA VAL A 481 -14.62 -11.53 -8.66
C VAL A 481 -14.96 -12.74 -7.77
N LEU A 482 -13.95 -13.48 -7.30
CA LEU A 482 -14.20 -14.75 -6.58
C LEU A 482 -14.25 -14.62 -5.07
N PHE A 483 -13.71 -13.54 -4.48
CA PHE A 483 -13.69 -13.40 -3.03
C PHE A 483 -15.11 -13.23 -2.47
N PRO A 484 -15.55 -14.08 -1.52
CA PRO A 484 -16.92 -14.08 -1.03
C PRO A 484 -17.23 -12.76 -0.32
N ARG A 485 -18.37 -12.16 -0.67
CA ARG A 485 -18.87 -10.92 -0.05
C ARG A 485 -19.86 -11.28 1.07
N PRO A 486 -19.52 -11.04 2.35
CA PRO A 486 -20.47 -11.30 3.44
C PRO A 486 -21.62 -10.29 3.41
N ASP A 487 -22.81 -10.74 3.84
CA ASP A 487 -24.02 -9.93 3.89
C ASP A 487 -24.04 -9.09 5.17
N GLY A 488 -23.45 -7.88 5.12
CA GLY A 488 -23.50 -6.88 6.20
C GLY A 488 -22.17 -6.61 6.92
N PRO A 489 -22.12 -5.54 7.75
CA PRO A 489 -20.91 -5.13 8.46
C PRO A 489 -20.53 -6.13 9.56
N LEU A 490 -19.23 -6.27 9.84
CA LEU A 490 -18.72 -7.12 10.93
C LEU A 490 -19.08 -6.54 12.31
N TRP A 491 -19.13 -5.21 12.41
CA TRP A 491 -19.60 -4.46 13.57
C TRP A 491 -20.22 -3.14 13.12
N GLN A 492 -21.20 -2.65 13.89
CA GLN A 492 -21.84 -1.36 13.64
C GLN A 492 -21.38 -0.37 14.71
N LEU A 493 -20.60 0.63 14.31
CA LEU A 493 -20.39 1.83 15.11
C LEU A 493 -21.48 2.83 14.73
N PRO A 494 -22.17 3.47 15.70
CA PRO A 494 -23.12 4.53 15.41
C PRO A 494 -22.35 5.77 14.93
N LEU A 495 -21.99 5.77 13.66
CA LEU A 495 -21.41 6.94 13.00
C LEU A 495 -22.55 7.88 12.68
N GLN A 496 -22.76 8.87 13.56
CA GLN A 496 -23.61 10.02 13.25
C GLN A 496 -22.90 10.82 12.15
N GLY A 497 -23.32 10.60 10.90
CA GLY A 497 -22.98 11.49 9.80
C GLY A 497 -23.70 12.82 9.98
N ARG A 498 -22.97 13.92 9.76
CA ARG A 498 -23.49 15.29 9.70
C ARG A 498 -24.75 15.38 8.82
N ALA A 499 -25.62 16.34 9.11
CA ALA A 499 -26.86 16.62 8.38
C ALA A 499 -26.65 16.55 6.86
N GLN A 500 -27.24 15.53 6.22
CA GLN A 500 -27.21 15.36 4.77
C GLN A 500 -28.22 16.33 4.15
N THR A 501 -27.85 16.95 3.02
CA THR A 501 -28.74 17.84 2.27
C THR A 501 -29.90 17.04 1.67
N GLY A 502 -31.13 17.33 2.11
CA GLY A 502 -32.34 16.63 1.68
C GLY A 502 -33.60 17.18 2.36
N LEU A 503 -34.75 16.56 2.10
CA LEU A 503 -36.02 16.95 2.72
C LEU A 503 -35.97 16.84 4.25
N SER A 504 -36.62 17.78 4.95
CA SER A 504 -36.70 17.87 6.40
C SER A 504 -37.97 17.20 6.96
N ASP A 505 -38.02 17.03 8.29
CA ASP A 505 -39.21 16.53 8.99
C ASP A 505 -40.28 17.64 9.18
N GLU A 506 -39.90 18.88 8.90
CA GLU A 506 -40.76 20.06 8.88
C GLU A 506 -40.59 20.87 7.58
N ILE A 507 -41.52 21.77 7.30
CA ILE A 507 -41.41 22.79 6.25
C ILE A 507 -41.41 24.16 6.94
N ARG A 508 -40.27 24.85 6.89
CA ARG A 508 -40.14 26.25 7.27
C ARG A 508 -39.81 27.11 6.05
N ALA A 509 -40.27 28.36 6.07
CA ALA A 509 -39.95 29.32 5.00
C ALA A 509 -38.43 29.42 4.79
N GLY A 510 -37.97 29.14 3.58
CA GLY A 510 -36.57 29.14 3.16
C GLY A 510 -35.99 27.76 2.86
N GLU A 511 -36.46 26.68 3.50
CA GLU A 511 -35.83 25.36 3.40
C GLU A 511 -35.91 24.76 1.99
N PHE A 512 -37.08 24.82 1.31
CA PHE A 512 -37.17 24.36 -0.07
C PHE A 512 -36.39 25.26 -1.03
N SER A 513 -36.21 26.54 -0.68
CA SER A 513 -35.42 27.47 -1.48
C SER A 513 -33.92 27.15 -1.41
N ASP A 514 -33.43 26.64 -0.27
CA ASP A 514 -32.06 26.15 -0.12
C ASP A 514 -31.84 24.85 -0.91
N LEU A 515 -32.78 23.91 -0.84
CA LEU A 515 -32.76 22.69 -1.65
C LEU A 515 -32.81 23.01 -3.15
N ALA A 516 -33.63 23.99 -3.54
CA ALA A 516 -33.77 24.48 -4.91
C ALA A 516 -32.44 25.00 -5.53
N ARG A 517 -31.46 25.39 -4.70
CA ARG A 517 -30.13 25.84 -5.13
C ARG A 517 -29.12 24.69 -5.25
N SER A 518 -29.43 23.52 -4.72
CA SER A 518 -28.53 22.37 -4.70
C SER A 518 -28.66 21.53 -5.97
N ASN A 519 -27.53 21.38 -6.67
CA ASN A 519 -27.41 20.52 -7.85
C ASN A 519 -27.14 19.04 -7.50
N ALA A 520 -27.11 18.69 -6.20
CA ALA A 520 -26.89 17.33 -5.73
C ALA A 520 -27.99 16.39 -6.24
N VAL A 521 -27.64 15.14 -6.52
CA VAL A 521 -28.63 14.14 -6.93
C VAL A 521 -29.34 13.62 -5.67
N ALA A 522 -30.66 13.61 -5.68
CA ALA A 522 -31.46 12.98 -4.63
C ALA A 522 -31.65 11.49 -4.94
N PHE A 523 -32.01 11.16 -6.18
CA PHE A 523 -32.12 9.78 -6.65
C PHE A 523 -32.11 9.70 -8.18
N ARG A 524 -32.00 8.47 -8.68
CA ARG A 524 -32.20 8.13 -10.10
C ARG A 524 -33.31 7.09 -10.22
N ALA A 525 -34.08 7.14 -11.30
CA ALA A 525 -35.14 6.18 -11.56
C ALA A 525 -35.00 5.58 -12.97
N ASP A 526 -34.84 4.26 -13.02
CA ASP A 526 -34.69 3.48 -14.24
C ASP A 526 -36.01 2.75 -14.53
N PHE A 527 -36.69 3.16 -15.60
CA PHE A 527 -38.03 2.66 -15.94
C PHE A 527 -37.95 1.48 -16.89
N SER A 528 -38.63 0.40 -16.52
CA SER A 528 -38.68 -0.82 -17.35
C SER A 528 -39.66 -0.72 -18.53
N ALA A 529 -40.71 0.11 -18.41
CA ALA A 529 -41.79 0.23 -19.39
C ALA A 529 -42.17 1.70 -19.61
N GLY A 530 -41.43 2.40 -20.48
CA GLY A 530 -41.72 3.79 -20.87
C GLY A 530 -41.58 4.83 -19.75
N LEU A 531 -41.27 6.07 -20.12
CA LEU A 531 -41.17 7.16 -19.15
C LEU A 531 -42.54 7.81 -18.93
N PRO A 532 -43.01 8.01 -17.69
CA PRO A 532 -44.21 8.80 -17.42
C PRO A 532 -44.11 10.20 -18.01
N ALA A 533 -45.23 10.80 -18.40
CA ALA A 533 -45.26 12.19 -18.87
C ALA A 533 -44.74 13.14 -17.78
N PRO A 534 -44.08 14.26 -18.12
CA PRO A 534 -43.50 15.18 -17.13
C PRO A 534 -44.45 15.59 -16.00
N GLN A 535 -45.70 15.90 -16.34
CA GLN A 535 -46.77 16.27 -15.40
C GLN A 535 -47.18 15.17 -14.42
N ASP A 536 -46.83 13.91 -14.68
CA ASP A 536 -47.15 12.78 -13.80
C ASP A 536 -45.99 12.40 -12.88
N ARG A 537 -44.82 13.05 -13.03
CA ARG A 537 -43.58 12.75 -12.27
C ARG A 537 -43.55 13.42 -10.90
N TYR A 538 -44.57 13.17 -10.10
CA TYR A 538 -44.63 13.57 -8.70
C TYR A 538 -44.04 12.47 -7.82
N TRP A 539 -42.89 12.76 -7.23
CA TRP A 539 -42.15 11.83 -6.38
C TRP A 539 -42.47 12.13 -4.92
N ARG A 540 -43.43 11.39 -4.37
CA ARG A 540 -43.95 11.52 -3.00
C ARG A 540 -42.88 11.17 -1.96
N GLY A 541 -42.67 12.08 -1.02
CA GLY A 541 -41.85 11.89 0.18
C GLY A 541 -42.67 12.08 1.46
N PRO A 542 -42.22 12.96 2.39
CA PRO A 542 -42.93 13.23 3.64
C PRO A 542 -44.25 13.98 3.44
N VAL A 543 -45.20 13.78 4.35
CA VAL A 543 -46.50 14.47 4.38
C VAL A 543 -46.66 15.21 5.68
N PHE A 544 -46.97 16.50 5.60
CA PHE A 544 -47.04 17.44 6.71
C PHE A 544 -48.50 17.83 6.97
N GLU A 545 -48.94 17.58 8.19
CA GLU A 545 -50.35 17.62 8.59
C GLU A 545 -50.57 18.55 9.78
N SER A 546 -49.55 18.76 10.63
CA SER A 546 -49.63 19.68 11.76
C SER A 546 -49.15 21.06 11.33
N TYR A 547 -49.91 22.10 11.63
CA TYR A 547 -49.53 23.50 11.38
C TYR A 547 -49.65 24.32 12.66
N ASP A 548 -48.56 24.97 13.06
CA ASP A 548 -48.48 25.77 14.30
C ASP A 548 -48.59 27.29 14.04
N GLY A 549 -48.71 27.71 12.78
CA GLY A 549 -48.71 29.11 12.36
C GLY A 549 -47.40 29.53 11.68
N LEU A 550 -46.32 28.80 11.94
CA LEU A 550 -44.98 29.09 11.42
C LEU A 550 -44.49 27.99 10.47
N ALA A 551 -44.65 26.73 10.87
CA ALA A 551 -44.09 25.55 10.23
C ALA A 551 -45.16 24.46 10.05
N TRP A 552 -45.00 23.68 8.99
CA TRP A 552 -45.78 22.44 8.79
C TRP A 552 -44.92 21.25 9.22
N SER A 553 -45.44 20.35 10.06
CA SER A 553 -44.72 19.18 10.55
C SER A 553 -45.50 17.88 10.34
N GLN A 554 -44.78 16.76 10.31
CA GLN A 554 -45.39 15.43 10.15
C GLN A 554 -46.14 15.02 11.42
N ALA A 555 -47.33 14.43 11.26
CA ALA A 555 -48.07 13.83 12.35
C ALA A 555 -47.90 12.30 12.35
N ARG A 556 -47.79 11.71 13.55
CA ARG A 556 -47.76 10.25 13.72
C ARG A 556 -49.12 9.75 14.23
N LEU A 557 -50.11 9.77 13.36
CA LEU A 557 -51.44 9.25 13.66
C LEU A 557 -51.44 7.71 13.59
N ARG A 558 -51.92 7.07 14.65
CA ARG A 558 -52.18 5.62 14.67
C ARG A 558 -53.51 5.35 13.95
N GLY A 559 -53.59 4.28 13.16
CA GLY A 559 -54.81 3.91 12.44
C GLY A 559 -54.62 2.73 11.50
N ALA A 560 -55.72 2.27 10.90
CA ALA A 560 -55.69 1.22 9.89
C ALA A 560 -54.93 1.67 8.62
N SER A 561 -54.41 0.70 7.88
CA SER A 561 -53.78 0.95 6.59
C SER A 561 -54.79 1.57 5.62
N PRO A 562 -54.43 2.64 4.91
CA PRO A 562 -55.39 3.40 4.13
C PRO A 562 -55.76 2.67 2.83
N SER A 563 -57.00 2.86 2.36
CA SER A 563 -57.47 2.25 1.11
C SER A 563 -56.77 2.86 -0.11
N ILE A 564 -56.21 2.02 -0.98
CA ILE A 564 -55.68 2.44 -2.29
C ILE A 564 -56.48 1.70 -3.37
N GLU A 565 -57.12 2.46 -4.25
CA GLU A 565 -57.87 1.92 -5.39
C GLU A 565 -57.15 2.28 -6.70
N PRO A 566 -56.37 1.37 -7.30
CA PRO A 566 -55.63 1.65 -8.53
C PRO A 566 -56.58 1.92 -9.71
N THR A 567 -56.32 2.99 -10.47
CA THR A 567 -57.14 3.43 -11.61
C THR A 567 -56.39 3.53 -12.93
N GLY A 568 -55.05 3.60 -12.90
CA GLY A 568 -54.21 3.88 -14.07
C GLY A 568 -53.25 2.76 -14.49
N PRO A 569 -52.46 2.98 -15.56
CA PRO A 569 -51.41 2.05 -15.97
C PRO A 569 -50.30 1.95 -14.91
N GLU A 570 -49.57 0.84 -14.96
CA GLU A 570 -48.47 0.58 -14.04
C GLU A 570 -47.15 1.16 -14.53
N SER A 571 -46.41 1.77 -13.62
CA SER A 571 -45.03 2.24 -13.79
C SER A 571 -44.11 1.42 -12.89
N ALA A 572 -43.40 0.46 -13.49
CA ALA A 572 -42.39 -0.34 -12.80
C ALA A 572 -40.98 0.23 -13.05
N TYR A 573 -40.26 0.55 -11.98
CA TYR A 573 -38.95 1.18 -12.05
C TYR A 573 -38.01 0.75 -10.92
N THR A 574 -36.71 0.87 -11.16
CA THR A 574 -35.68 0.73 -10.13
C THR A 574 -35.24 2.11 -9.66
N LEU A 575 -35.49 2.40 -8.40
CA LEU A 575 -35.06 3.62 -7.74
C LEU A 575 -33.65 3.43 -7.16
N THR A 576 -32.71 4.29 -7.54
CA THR A 576 -31.39 4.40 -6.91
C THR A 576 -31.34 5.64 -6.03
N LEU A 577 -31.55 5.45 -4.73
CA LEU A 577 -31.66 6.51 -3.74
C LEU A 577 -30.26 6.87 -3.20
N GLU A 578 -29.89 8.15 -3.24
CA GLU A 578 -28.69 8.67 -2.58
C GLU A 578 -28.95 8.78 -1.06
N PRO A 579 -27.90 8.72 -0.21
CA PRO A 579 -28.08 8.79 1.23
C PRO A 579 -28.76 10.10 1.64
N ASN A 580 -29.84 9.97 2.41
CA ASN A 580 -30.62 11.10 2.93
C ASN A 580 -30.76 11.08 4.47
N GLY A 581 -30.32 10.00 5.13
CA GLY A 581 -30.43 9.86 6.59
C GLY A 581 -31.88 9.76 7.12
N LYS A 582 -32.85 9.64 6.21
CA LYS A 582 -34.29 9.60 6.51
C LYS A 582 -34.87 8.24 6.11
N PRO A 583 -36.04 7.85 6.66
CA PRO A 583 -36.64 6.56 6.37
C PRO A 583 -37.49 6.58 5.08
N TRP A 584 -37.53 7.67 4.31
CA TRP A 584 -38.40 7.78 3.13
C TRP A 584 -37.75 7.24 1.86
N LEU A 585 -38.53 6.51 1.06
CA LEU A 585 -38.08 5.95 -0.22
C LEU A 585 -38.33 6.87 -1.43
N LEU A 586 -38.95 8.04 -1.30
CA LEU A 586 -39.18 8.99 -2.41
C LEU A 586 -39.73 8.31 -3.70
N ALA A 587 -41.00 7.88 -3.66
CA ALA A 587 -41.59 7.05 -4.71
C ALA A 587 -42.52 7.84 -5.64
N LEU A 588 -42.70 7.39 -6.88
CA LEU A 588 -43.69 7.93 -7.79
C LEU A 588 -45.09 7.68 -7.22
N ASP A 589 -45.91 8.72 -7.19
CA ASP A 589 -47.25 8.67 -6.60
C ASP A 589 -48.22 7.90 -7.53
N VAL A 590 -48.86 6.79 -7.14
CA VAL A 590 -48.90 6.14 -5.81
C VAL A 590 -48.14 4.80 -5.86
N PRO A 591 -47.21 4.52 -4.93
CA PRO A 591 -46.56 3.21 -4.84
C PRO A 591 -47.57 2.13 -4.44
N THR A 592 -47.64 1.05 -5.22
CA THR A 592 -48.53 -0.10 -5.00
C THR A 592 -47.76 -1.35 -4.57
N GLU A 593 -46.51 -1.50 -4.99
CA GLU A 593 -45.60 -2.56 -4.55
C GLU A 593 -44.30 -1.91 -4.06
N LEU A 594 -43.90 -2.27 -2.83
CA LEU A 594 -42.72 -1.75 -2.15
C LEU A 594 -41.69 -2.88 -1.91
N PRO A 595 -40.40 -2.54 -1.78
CA PRO A 595 -39.36 -3.54 -1.49
C PRO A 595 -39.60 -4.23 -0.13
N PRO A 596 -39.09 -5.46 0.06
CA PRO A 596 -39.22 -6.18 1.33
C PRO A 596 -38.76 -5.36 2.54
N GLY A 597 -39.58 -5.32 3.58
CA GLY A 597 -39.32 -4.57 4.81
C GLY A 597 -39.73 -3.09 4.78
N ALA A 598 -40.10 -2.54 3.62
CA ALA A 598 -40.74 -1.24 3.52
C ALA A 598 -42.27 -1.35 3.60
N PHE A 599 -42.92 -0.28 4.04
CA PHE A 599 -44.38 -0.21 4.18
C PHE A 599 -44.92 1.18 3.83
N LEU A 600 -46.23 1.28 3.61
CA LEU A 600 -46.93 2.56 3.45
C LEU A 600 -47.45 3.05 4.80
N SER A 601 -47.14 4.30 5.13
CA SER A 601 -47.73 4.96 6.30
C SER A 601 -49.22 5.26 6.07
N THR A 602 -49.92 5.64 7.14
CA THR A 602 -51.30 6.10 7.08
C THR A 602 -51.49 7.39 6.27
N ALA A 603 -50.39 8.10 5.99
CA ALA A 603 -50.34 9.25 5.08
C ALA A 603 -49.88 8.87 3.65
N PHE A 604 -49.92 7.58 3.30
CA PHE A 604 -49.46 7.05 2.00
C PHE A 604 -47.97 7.30 1.70
N GLN A 605 -47.12 7.49 2.72
CA GLN A 605 -45.68 7.67 2.51
C GLN A 605 -44.98 6.32 2.44
N ALA A 606 -44.08 6.12 1.48
CA ALA A 606 -43.25 4.90 1.43
C ALA A 606 -42.10 4.99 2.44
N VAL A 607 -42.11 4.12 3.45
CA VAL A 607 -41.21 4.14 4.59
C VAL A 607 -40.40 2.84 4.66
N ASN A 608 -39.07 2.98 4.76
CA ASN A 608 -38.15 1.93 5.14
C ASN A 608 -37.68 2.18 6.59
N PRO A 609 -37.95 1.27 7.54
CA PRO A 609 -37.54 1.42 8.95
C PRO A 609 -36.05 1.69 9.15
N ARG A 610 -35.20 1.23 8.22
CA ARG A 610 -33.75 1.49 8.23
C ARG A 610 -33.47 2.71 7.37
N PRO A 611 -33.04 3.85 7.95
CA PRO A 611 -32.71 5.05 7.18
C PRO A 611 -31.67 4.77 6.10
N THR A 612 -31.81 5.41 4.96
CA THR A 612 -30.87 5.23 3.85
C THR A 612 -29.61 6.05 4.12
N THR A 613 -28.60 5.41 4.70
CA THR A 613 -27.29 6.01 5.05
C THR A 613 -26.21 5.80 3.98
N SER A 614 -26.48 4.93 3.00
CA SER A 614 -25.63 4.69 1.83
C SER A 614 -26.51 4.55 0.59
N ARG A 615 -25.92 4.75 -0.60
CA ARG A 615 -26.66 4.64 -1.86
C ARG A 615 -27.24 3.24 -2.02
N ALA A 616 -28.55 3.15 -2.22
CA ALA A 616 -29.28 1.89 -2.27
C ALA A 616 -30.20 1.81 -3.50
N ARG A 617 -30.49 0.60 -3.97
CA ARG A 617 -31.42 0.34 -5.09
C ARG A 617 -32.66 -0.38 -4.60
N TYR A 618 -33.83 0.09 -5.02
CA TYR A 618 -35.14 -0.46 -4.66
C TYR A 618 -35.99 -0.67 -5.92
N ALA A 619 -36.59 -1.84 -6.06
CA ALA A 619 -37.62 -2.07 -7.07
C ALA A 619 -38.97 -1.58 -6.51
N ILE A 620 -39.66 -0.72 -7.27
CA ILE A 620 -40.95 -0.15 -6.88
C ILE A 620 -41.91 -0.23 -8.08
N ARG A 621 -43.19 -0.50 -7.80
CA ARG A 621 -44.26 -0.34 -8.79
C ARG A 621 -45.24 0.71 -8.31
N SER A 622 -45.53 1.67 -9.17
CA SER A 622 -46.49 2.74 -8.90
C SER A 622 -47.63 2.76 -9.91
N ARG A 623 -48.81 3.18 -9.48
CA ARG A 623 -50.01 3.35 -10.32
C ARG A 623 -50.74 4.63 -9.93
N SER A 624 -51.42 5.26 -10.87
CA SER A 624 -52.46 6.23 -10.51
C SER A 624 -53.54 5.50 -9.70
N ALA A 625 -53.98 6.09 -8.59
CA ALA A 625 -54.95 5.48 -7.69
C ALA A 625 -55.81 6.55 -7.00
N ARG A 626 -57.00 6.15 -6.54
CA ARG A 626 -57.76 6.93 -5.55
C ARG A 626 -57.28 6.54 -4.16
N LEU A 627 -57.05 7.55 -3.32
CA LEU A 627 -56.42 7.42 -2.03
C LEU A 627 -57.43 7.72 -0.92
N GLY A 628 -57.66 6.78 -0.01
CA GLY A 628 -58.48 7.02 1.19
C GLY A 628 -59.89 7.51 0.88
N VAL A 629 -60.57 6.87 -0.10
CA VAL A 629 -61.97 7.19 -0.44
C VAL A 629 -62.85 7.08 0.82
N GLN A 630 -62.55 6.09 1.66
CA GLN A 630 -63.05 5.99 3.03
C GLN A 630 -61.87 6.15 3.98
N ASP A 631 -61.78 7.30 4.65
CA ASP A 631 -60.77 7.60 5.67
C ASP A 631 -61.45 7.81 7.03
N SER A 632 -60.70 7.75 8.13
CA SER A 632 -61.29 7.90 9.47
C SER A 632 -61.70 9.35 9.72
N THR A 633 -62.87 9.52 10.35
CA THR A 633 -63.36 10.85 10.74
C THR A 633 -62.37 11.59 11.64
N GLU A 634 -61.66 10.88 12.53
CA GLU A 634 -60.63 11.47 13.39
C GLU A 634 -59.48 12.07 12.57
N ARG A 635 -59.04 11.38 11.51
CA ARG A 635 -57.99 11.88 10.63
C ARG A 635 -58.46 13.07 9.81
N LEU A 636 -59.64 12.98 9.20
CA LEU A 636 -60.21 14.09 8.45
C LEU A 636 -60.39 15.33 9.33
N ASN A 637 -60.81 15.15 10.59
CA ASN A 637 -60.91 16.24 11.57
C ASN A 637 -59.53 16.80 11.96
N TYR A 638 -58.50 15.94 12.08
CA TYR A 638 -57.13 16.40 12.35
C TYR A 638 -56.61 17.27 11.20
N ASP A 639 -56.85 16.86 9.96
CA ASP A 639 -56.47 17.60 8.76
C ASP A 639 -57.32 18.85 8.48
N LEU A 640 -58.24 19.22 9.38
CA LEU A 640 -58.94 20.50 9.42
C LEU A 640 -58.35 21.48 10.43
N LEU A 641 -57.49 21.02 11.34
CA LEU A 641 -56.99 21.85 12.44
C LEU A 641 -56.12 23.00 11.94
N LEU A 642 -56.40 24.19 12.47
CA LEU A 642 -55.64 25.42 12.27
C LEU A 642 -55.49 26.16 13.60
N PRO A 643 -54.34 26.83 13.86
CA PRO A 643 -54.16 27.65 15.06
C PRO A 643 -55.20 28.75 15.18
N VAL A 644 -55.74 28.95 16.38
CA VAL A 644 -56.72 30.00 16.68
C VAL A 644 -56.05 31.38 16.58
N GLY A 645 -56.74 32.36 16.01
CA GLY A 645 -56.27 33.75 15.93
C GLY A 645 -55.21 34.04 14.86
N GLN A 646 -54.74 33.03 14.12
CA GLN A 646 -53.79 33.20 13.01
C GLN A 646 -54.51 33.44 11.68
N SER A 647 -53.92 34.33 10.88
CA SER A 647 -54.30 34.69 9.51
C SER A 647 -55.80 34.98 9.33
N PRO A 648 -56.33 36.00 10.03
CA PRO A 648 -57.76 36.33 10.01
C PRO A 648 -58.28 36.68 8.61
N ARG A 649 -57.48 37.37 7.78
CA ARG A 649 -57.92 37.76 6.43
C ARG A 649 -58.06 36.55 5.51
N ALA A 650 -57.17 35.57 5.63
CA ALA A 650 -57.28 34.31 4.90
C ALA A 650 -58.50 33.50 5.35
N ARG A 651 -58.83 33.52 6.65
CA ARG A 651 -60.06 32.90 7.17
C ARG A 651 -61.33 33.57 6.64
N GLU A 652 -61.36 34.91 6.63
CA GLU A 652 -62.45 35.69 6.04
C GLU A 652 -62.63 35.37 4.55
N LEU A 653 -61.53 35.33 3.79
CA LEU A 653 -61.54 34.93 2.38
C LEU A 653 -62.10 33.51 2.20
N ALA A 654 -61.61 32.55 2.98
CA ALA A 654 -62.06 31.15 2.92
C ALA A 654 -63.54 30.99 3.32
N ALA A 655 -64.04 31.80 4.27
CA ALA A 655 -65.44 31.79 4.68
C ALA A 655 -66.39 32.19 3.53
N THR A 656 -65.95 33.04 2.60
CA THR A 656 -66.75 33.38 1.40
C THR A 656 -67.01 32.18 0.48
N TRP A 657 -66.23 31.10 0.62
CA TRP A 657 -66.35 29.88 -0.19
C TRP A 657 -67.11 28.77 0.52
N ALA A 658 -67.45 28.92 1.80
CA ALA A 658 -68.05 27.86 2.62
C ALA A 658 -69.38 27.33 2.05
N GLY A 659 -70.14 28.17 1.31
CA GLY A 659 -71.38 27.77 0.64
C GLY A 659 -71.20 27.01 -0.68
N LEU A 660 -69.98 26.98 -1.25
CA LEU A 660 -69.69 26.30 -2.51
C LEU A 660 -69.52 24.79 -2.30
N ALA A 661 -69.74 24.01 -3.36
CA ALA A 661 -69.37 22.58 -3.38
C ALA A 661 -67.85 22.41 -3.17
N PRO A 662 -67.37 21.33 -2.53
CA PRO A 662 -65.96 21.11 -2.23
C PRO A 662 -64.99 21.35 -3.40
N GLU A 663 -65.30 20.80 -4.57
CA GLU A 663 -64.51 20.97 -5.80
C GLU A 663 -64.49 22.44 -6.27
N ALA A 664 -65.62 23.13 -6.14
CA ALA A 664 -65.72 24.54 -6.49
C ALA A 664 -64.90 25.43 -5.54
N ARG A 665 -64.72 25.05 -4.26
CA ARG A 665 -63.82 25.75 -3.32
C ARG A 665 -62.36 25.64 -3.77
N VAL A 666 -61.94 24.45 -4.19
CA VAL A 666 -60.59 24.18 -4.72
C VAL A 666 -60.33 25.05 -5.96
N GLU A 667 -61.23 25.00 -6.95
CA GLU A 667 -61.10 25.79 -8.18
C GLU A 667 -61.13 27.30 -7.93
N THR A 668 -61.96 27.77 -7.00
CA THR A 668 -62.02 29.20 -6.63
C THR A 668 -60.68 29.66 -6.03
N ALA A 669 -60.08 28.86 -5.15
CA ALA A 669 -58.77 29.17 -4.57
C ALA A 669 -57.64 29.15 -5.63
N LEU A 670 -57.65 28.17 -6.54
CA LEU A 670 -56.71 28.12 -7.66
C LEU A 670 -56.86 29.34 -8.58
N ASN A 671 -58.09 29.74 -8.87
CA ASN A 671 -58.36 30.92 -9.70
C ASN A 671 -57.87 32.20 -9.00
N TYR A 672 -58.05 32.32 -7.68
CA TYR A 672 -57.51 33.43 -6.89
C TYR A 672 -55.98 33.55 -7.03
N LEU A 673 -55.25 32.44 -6.96
CA LEU A 673 -53.79 32.43 -7.17
C LEU A 673 -53.41 32.75 -8.62
N ARG A 674 -54.19 32.24 -9.59
CA ARG A 674 -53.98 32.46 -11.03
C ARG A 674 -54.13 33.94 -11.42
N THR A 675 -55.16 34.62 -10.91
CA THR A 675 -55.48 36.01 -11.31
C THR A 675 -54.99 37.06 -10.31
N GLY A 676 -54.51 36.65 -9.13
CA GLY A 676 -54.16 37.55 -8.02
C GLY A 676 -52.82 38.29 -8.15
N GLY A 677 -52.11 38.14 -9.28
CA GLY A 677 -50.81 38.79 -9.52
C GLY A 677 -49.65 38.16 -8.74
N PHE A 678 -49.67 36.84 -8.54
CA PHE A 678 -48.64 36.13 -7.80
C PHE A 678 -47.39 35.85 -8.67
N THR A 679 -46.20 35.85 -8.05
CA THR A 679 -44.92 35.62 -8.74
C THR A 679 -44.09 34.50 -8.09
N TYR A 680 -43.65 33.52 -8.88
CA TYR A 680 -42.83 32.40 -8.43
C TYR A 680 -41.32 32.75 -8.46
N THR A 681 -40.62 32.64 -7.33
CA THR A 681 -39.19 33.01 -7.21
C THR A 681 -38.45 32.22 -6.13
N LEU A 682 -37.11 32.12 -6.26
CA LEU A 682 -36.20 31.56 -5.25
C LEU A 682 -35.70 32.56 -4.20
N ASN A 683 -36.06 33.84 -4.35
CA ASN A 683 -35.69 34.92 -3.42
C ASN A 683 -36.96 35.66 -2.95
N PRO A 684 -37.91 34.99 -2.27
CA PRO A 684 -39.08 35.69 -1.74
C PRO A 684 -38.68 36.61 -0.58
N PRO A 685 -39.46 37.68 -0.30
CA PRO A 685 -39.23 38.52 0.86
C PRO A 685 -39.47 37.73 2.16
N THR A 686 -38.74 38.08 3.22
CA THR A 686 -38.94 37.48 4.55
C THR A 686 -40.34 37.82 5.06
N LEU A 687 -41.11 36.78 5.39
CA LEU A 687 -42.43 36.95 5.96
C LEU A 687 -42.40 36.99 7.49
N PRO A 688 -43.30 37.75 8.14
CA PRO A 688 -43.42 37.78 9.59
C PRO A 688 -43.72 36.38 10.17
N GLU A 689 -43.44 36.22 11.45
CA GLU A 689 -43.74 34.97 12.18
C GLU A 689 -45.24 34.83 12.47
N GLN A 690 -45.94 35.95 12.71
CA GLN A 690 -47.38 35.96 12.89
C GLN A 690 -48.11 36.25 11.58
N ASN A 691 -49.27 35.64 11.39
CA ASN A 691 -50.17 35.85 10.25
C ASN A 691 -49.46 35.68 8.88
N ARG A 692 -48.51 34.74 8.80
CA ARG A 692 -47.65 34.54 7.64
C ARG A 692 -48.42 34.29 6.35
N VAL A 693 -49.53 33.55 6.42
CA VAL A 693 -50.39 33.28 5.26
C VAL A 693 -51.03 34.58 4.75
N ASP A 694 -51.44 35.48 5.64
CA ASP A 694 -52.00 36.79 5.26
C ASP A 694 -50.92 37.67 4.62
N ALA A 695 -49.72 37.71 5.23
CA ALA A 695 -48.60 38.47 4.72
C ALA A 695 -48.21 38.02 3.30
N PHE A 696 -48.33 36.73 3.00
CA PHE A 696 -48.12 36.20 1.65
C PHE A 696 -49.27 36.54 0.69
N LEU A 697 -50.52 36.15 1.01
CA LEU A 697 -51.67 36.26 0.10
C LEU A 697 -52.03 37.72 -0.22
N PHE A 698 -51.93 38.61 0.76
CA PHE A 698 -52.41 39.99 0.64
C PHE A 698 -51.30 41.04 0.61
N GLY A 699 -50.06 40.66 0.96
CA GLY A 699 -48.89 41.54 0.97
C GLY A 699 -47.91 41.20 -0.14
N ALA A 700 -47.01 40.25 0.13
CA ALA A 700 -45.85 39.95 -0.72
C ALA A 700 -46.23 39.40 -2.10
N ARG A 701 -47.22 38.49 -2.16
CA ARG A 701 -47.66 37.74 -3.37
C ARG A 701 -46.53 37.12 -4.20
N THR A 702 -45.38 36.95 -3.58
CA THR A 702 -44.15 36.52 -4.23
C THR A 702 -43.56 35.44 -3.34
N GLY A 703 -43.38 34.24 -3.89
CA GLY A 703 -43.11 33.04 -3.09
C GLY A 703 -42.48 31.91 -3.89
N PHE A 704 -42.10 30.86 -3.17
CA PHE A 704 -41.71 29.57 -3.73
C PHE A 704 -42.76 28.49 -3.42
N CYS A 705 -42.59 27.25 -3.88
CA CYS A 705 -43.61 26.19 -3.78
C CYS A 705 -44.18 26.00 -2.36
N GLU A 706 -43.34 26.07 -1.33
CA GLU A 706 -43.74 25.98 0.08
C GLU A 706 -44.73 27.09 0.51
N HIS A 707 -44.63 28.29 -0.06
CA HIS A 707 -45.52 29.42 0.27
C HIS A 707 -46.90 29.19 -0.34
N TYR A 708 -46.95 28.76 -1.60
CA TYR A 708 -48.19 28.43 -2.29
C TYR A 708 -48.88 27.22 -1.66
N ALA A 709 -48.13 26.15 -1.36
CA ALA A 709 -48.67 24.97 -0.70
C ALA A 709 -49.20 25.28 0.70
N SER A 710 -48.44 26.04 1.51
CA SER A 710 -48.85 26.45 2.86
C SER A 710 -50.12 27.31 2.84
N ALA A 711 -50.14 28.36 2.01
CA ALA A 711 -51.29 29.24 1.92
C ALA A 711 -52.53 28.53 1.36
N PHE A 712 -52.37 27.67 0.36
CA PHE A 712 -53.47 26.90 -0.21
C PHE A 712 -54.03 25.87 0.79
N ALA A 713 -53.16 25.10 1.47
CA ALA A 713 -53.59 24.17 2.50
C ALA A 713 -54.33 24.88 3.64
N PHE A 714 -53.83 26.04 4.08
CA PHE A 714 -54.52 26.86 5.08
C PHE A 714 -55.91 27.29 4.62
N LEU A 715 -56.03 27.80 3.38
CA LEU A 715 -57.31 28.23 2.81
C LEU A 715 -58.31 27.07 2.70
N MET A 716 -57.86 25.86 2.30
CA MET A 716 -58.72 24.68 2.23
C MET A 716 -59.21 24.26 3.61
N ARG A 717 -58.32 24.20 4.62
CA ARG A 717 -58.70 23.91 6.01
C ARG A 717 -59.68 24.93 6.56
N ALA A 718 -59.42 26.22 6.32
CA ALA A 718 -60.29 27.32 6.75
C ALA A 718 -61.65 27.29 6.02
N ALA A 719 -61.70 26.79 4.78
CA ALA A 719 -62.92 26.58 4.02
C ALA A 719 -63.60 25.24 4.34
N GLY A 720 -63.17 24.52 5.38
CA GLY A 720 -63.80 23.27 5.84
C GLY A 720 -63.47 22.03 5.00
N LEU A 721 -62.36 22.02 4.28
CA LEU A 721 -61.86 20.85 3.55
C LEU A 721 -60.60 20.30 4.22
N PRO A 722 -60.57 18.99 4.59
CA PRO A 722 -59.36 18.38 5.11
C PRO A 722 -58.24 18.49 4.07
N ALA A 723 -57.12 19.08 4.46
CA ALA A 723 -56.01 19.33 3.55
C ALA A 723 -54.66 19.12 4.22
N ARG A 724 -53.66 18.67 3.47
CA ARG A 724 -52.30 18.44 3.96
C ARG A 724 -51.26 18.71 2.89
N ILE A 725 -50.02 18.99 3.30
CA ILE A 725 -48.93 19.27 2.36
C ILE A 725 -48.14 17.99 2.14
N VAL A 726 -47.81 17.71 0.88
CA VAL A 726 -46.90 16.63 0.50
C VAL A 726 -45.60 17.26 0.04
N GLY A 727 -44.50 16.92 0.70
CA GLY A 727 -43.15 17.24 0.25
C GLY A 727 -42.58 16.10 -0.59
N GLY A 728 -41.79 16.46 -1.58
CA GLY A 728 -41.22 15.50 -2.50
C GLY A 728 -40.39 16.17 -3.56
N TYR A 729 -40.41 15.58 -4.75
CA TYR A 729 -39.74 16.12 -5.94
C TYR A 729 -40.71 16.11 -7.11
N LEU A 730 -40.56 17.06 -8.03
CA LEU A 730 -41.37 17.14 -9.24
C LEU A 730 -40.48 17.19 -10.48
N GLY A 731 -40.69 16.24 -11.39
CA GLY A 731 -40.03 16.17 -12.69
C GLY A 731 -38.83 15.23 -12.70
N GLY A 732 -37.68 15.78 -13.10
CA GLY A 732 -36.43 15.05 -13.30
C GLY A 732 -35.83 15.25 -14.71
N GLU A 733 -34.51 15.24 -14.77
CA GLU A 733 -33.73 15.38 -16.01
C GLU A 733 -33.50 14.00 -16.63
N ILE A 734 -33.87 13.82 -17.90
CA ILE A 734 -33.61 12.56 -18.62
C ILE A 734 -32.14 12.50 -18.99
N ASN A 735 -31.47 11.39 -18.67
CA ASN A 735 -30.15 11.08 -19.21
C ASN A 735 -30.30 10.23 -20.49
N PRO A 736 -30.08 10.79 -21.69
CA PRO A 736 -30.31 10.07 -22.93
C PRO A 736 -29.30 8.93 -23.17
N ASP A 737 -28.07 9.05 -22.64
CA ASP A 737 -27.02 8.02 -22.78
C ASP A 737 -27.18 6.87 -21.77
N GLY A 738 -28.03 7.08 -20.75
CA GLY A 738 -28.27 6.14 -19.66
C GLY A 738 -29.67 5.52 -19.65
N GLY A 739 -30.67 6.16 -20.26
CA GLY A 739 -32.06 5.66 -20.28
C GLY A 739 -32.82 5.84 -18.95
N TYR A 740 -32.33 6.66 -18.02
CA TYR A 740 -32.91 6.87 -16.70
C TYR A 740 -33.21 8.35 -16.40
N LEU A 741 -34.06 8.60 -15.40
CA LEU A 741 -34.31 9.93 -14.85
C LEU A 741 -33.34 10.25 -13.71
N ILE A 742 -32.82 11.47 -13.71
CA ILE A 742 -32.04 12.05 -12.62
C ILE A 742 -32.92 13.07 -11.90
N VAL A 743 -33.18 12.85 -10.62
CA VAL A 743 -33.90 13.81 -9.78
C VAL A 743 -32.91 14.43 -8.80
N ARG A 744 -32.82 15.77 -8.82
CA ARG A 744 -31.86 16.54 -8.03
C ARG A 744 -32.54 17.21 -6.85
N GLN A 745 -31.75 17.66 -5.89
CA GLN A 745 -32.23 18.46 -4.77
C GLN A 745 -32.99 19.71 -5.24
N GLN A 746 -32.52 20.33 -6.34
CA GLN A 746 -33.22 21.45 -6.96
C GLN A 746 -34.64 21.14 -7.47
N ASP A 747 -34.97 19.87 -7.69
CA ASP A 747 -36.30 19.46 -8.14
C ASP A 747 -37.27 19.28 -6.97
N ALA A 748 -36.84 19.57 -5.73
CA ALA A 748 -37.68 19.54 -4.54
C ALA A 748 -38.93 20.39 -4.75
N HIS A 749 -40.07 19.87 -4.31
CA HIS A 749 -41.36 20.47 -4.57
C HIS A 749 -42.35 20.13 -3.45
N ALA A 750 -43.27 21.06 -3.20
CA ALA A 750 -44.36 20.89 -2.26
C ALA A 750 -45.70 21.12 -2.96
N TRP A 751 -46.65 20.22 -2.74
CA TRP A 751 -48.02 20.32 -3.24
C TRP A 751 -49.02 19.98 -2.13
N VAL A 752 -50.32 20.11 -2.41
CA VAL A 752 -51.38 19.89 -1.42
C VAL A 752 -52.22 18.68 -1.83
N GLU A 753 -52.70 17.93 -0.85
CA GLU A 753 -53.80 16.98 -1.03
C GLU A 753 -55.03 17.51 -0.29
N VAL A 754 -56.18 17.47 -0.96
CA VAL A 754 -57.47 17.83 -0.38
C VAL A 754 -58.37 16.60 -0.42
N TRP A 755 -59.01 16.27 0.70
CA TRP A 755 -59.94 15.16 0.74
C TRP A 755 -61.32 15.59 0.22
N LEU A 756 -61.82 14.87 -0.79
CA LEU A 756 -63.12 15.11 -1.40
C LEU A 756 -63.99 13.86 -1.24
N ALA A 757 -65.20 14.03 -0.71
CA ALA A 757 -66.12 12.92 -0.48
C ALA A 757 -66.38 12.12 -1.78
N GLY A 758 -66.27 10.80 -1.70
CA GLY A 758 -66.44 9.90 -2.86
C GLY A 758 -65.24 9.83 -3.83
N ARG A 759 -64.25 10.73 -3.72
CA ARG A 759 -63.00 10.69 -4.50
C ARG A 759 -61.77 10.36 -3.66
N GLY A 760 -61.80 10.69 -2.36
CA GLY A 760 -60.67 10.56 -1.46
C GLY A 760 -59.69 11.74 -1.56
N TRP A 761 -58.46 11.53 -1.11
CA TRP A 761 -57.36 12.48 -1.21
C TRP A 761 -57.01 12.76 -2.67
N THR A 762 -57.22 14.00 -3.09
CA THR A 762 -56.97 14.49 -4.43
C THR A 762 -55.80 15.47 -4.42
N ARG A 763 -54.78 15.19 -5.23
CA ARG A 763 -53.61 16.06 -5.41
C ARG A 763 -54.00 17.37 -6.10
N VAL A 764 -53.57 18.48 -5.52
CA VAL A 764 -53.72 19.84 -6.04
C VAL A 764 -52.37 20.56 -5.93
N ASP A 765 -51.87 21.08 -7.04
CA ASP A 765 -50.62 21.85 -7.07
C ASP A 765 -50.90 23.34 -7.30
N PRO A 766 -50.91 24.16 -6.24
CA PRO A 766 -51.16 25.60 -6.37
C PRO A 766 -50.03 26.33 -7.12
N THR A 767 -48.83 25.74 -7.22
CA THR A 767 -47.73 26.32 -8.00
C THR A 767 -48.03 26.22 -9.49
N ALA A 768 -48.74 25.20 -9.93
CA ALA A 768 -49.03 24.94 -11.33
C ALA A 768 -49.87 26.04 -12.00
N VAL A 769 -50.67 26.79 -11.24
CA VAL A 769 -51.48 27.90 -11.80
C VAL A 769 -50.73 29.22 -11.87
N VAL A 770 -49.59 29.34 -11.17
CA VAL A 770 -48.73 30.54 -11.15
C VAL A 770 -47.51 30.38 -12.05
N ALA A 771 -46.93 29.18 -12.07
CA ALA A 771 -45.82 28.82 -12.95
C ALA A 771 -46.09 27.48 -13.66
N PRO A 772 -46.99 27.45 -14.67
CA PRO A 772 -47.36 26.22 -15.39
C PRO A 772 -46.17 25.44 -15.97
N ALA A 773 -45.12 26.14 -16.37
CA ALA A 773 -43.88 25.55 -16.87
C ALA A 773 -43.21 24.61 -15.86
N ARG A 774 -43.47 24.76 -14.55
CA ARG A 774 -42.92 23.89 -13.50
C ARG A 774 -43.35 22.42 -13.64
N LEU A 775 -44.51 22.17 -14.25
CA LEU A 775 -45.05 20.82 -14.50
C LEU A 775 -44.35 20.11 -15.67
N ASN A 776 -44.02 20.87 -16.71
CA ASN A 776 -43.59 20.32 -18.00
C ASN A 776 -42.10 20.50 -18.27
N THR A 777 -41.43 21.37 -17.51
CA THR A 777 -40.04 21.78 -17.73
C THR A 777 -39.21 21.71 -16.45
N ASN A 778 -37.90 21.93 -16.56
CA ASN A 778 -37.02 22.03 -15.40
C ASN A 778 -37.20 23.34 -14.62
N LEU A 779 -36.78 23.35 -13.35
CA LEU A 779 -36.95 24.50 -12.46
C LEU A 779 -36.36 25.81 -13.05
N SER A 780 -35.19 25.74 -13.70
CA SER A 780 -34.55 26.92 -14.29
C SER A 780 -35.37 27.53 -15.44
N THR A 781 -36.01 26.70 -16.27
CA THR A 781 -36.94 27.18 -17.30
C THR A 781 -38.20 27.76 -16.65
N ALA A 782 -38.74 27.10 -15.62
CA ALA A 782 -39.93 27.60 -14.93
C ALA A 782 -39.74 28.96 -14.26
N LEU A 783 -38.54 29.25 -13.72
CA LEU A 783 -38.21 30.53 -13.10
C LEU A 783 -38.01 31.67 -14.11
N THR A 784 -37.52 31.36 -15.32
CA THR A 784 -37.20 32.37 -16.34
C THR A 784 -38.32 32.55 -17.36
N ARG A 785 -39.07 31.49 -17.65
CA ARG A 785 -40.18 31.45 -18.61
C ARG A 785 -41.34 30.64 -18.01
N PRO A 786 -42.16 31.25 -17.12
CA PRO A 786 -43.20 30.55 -16.36
C PRO A 786 -44.28 29.85 -17.21
N ASN A 787 -44.45 30.25 -18.48
CA ASN A 787 -45.45 29.70 -19.41
C ASN A 787 -44.84 28.77 -20.48
N ALA A 788 -43.56 28.40 -20.38
CA ALA A 788 -42.94 27.47 -21.31
C ALA A 788 -43.56 26.06 -21.23
N THR A 789 -43.80 25.44 -22.38
CA THR A 789 -44.35 24.08 -22.48
C THR A 789 -43.26 23.00 -22.62
N GLN A 790 -42.04 23.38 -23.00
CA GLN A 790 -40.92 22.47 -23.20
C GLN A 790 -39.63 23.05 -22.63
N THR A 791 -38.78 22.18 -22.11
CA THR A 791 -37.44 22.54 -21.63
C THR A 791 -36.54 22.93 -22.80
N ALA A 792 -35.69 23.94 -22.61
CA ALA A 792 -34.67 24.27 -23.60
C ALA A 792 -33.73 23.07 -23.83
N PRO A 793 -33.24 22.83 -25.07
CA PRO A 793 -32.29 21.78 -25.33
C PRO A 793 -31.02 21.98 -24.48
N PRO A 794 -30.42 20.91 -23.94
CA PRO A 794 -29.22 21.03 -23.11
C PRO A 794 -28.06 21.62 -23.91
N SER A 795 -27.29 22.49 -23.26
CA SER A 795 -26.04 23.01 -23.82
C SER A 795 -25.02 21.90 -24.05
N THR A 796 -23.97 22.17 -24.84
CA THR A 796 -22.89 21.19 -25.07
C THR A 796 -22.22 20.74 -23.77
N PHE A 797 -22.02 21.67 -22.82
CA PHE A 797 -21.49 21.34 -21.50
C PHE A 797 -22.45 20.47 -20.67
N ALA A 798 -23.76 20.75 -20.73
CA ALA A 798 -24.78 19.93 -20.06
C ALA A 798 -24.83 18.51 -20.66
N ARG A 799 -24.69 18.34 -21.98
CA ARG A 799 -24.57 17.03 -22.63
C ARG A 799 -23.33 16.26 -22.15
N LEU A 800 -22.18 16.93 -22.02
CA LEU A 800 -20.98 16.30 -21.48
C LEU A 800 -21.18 15.87 -20.02
N ARG A 801 -21.80 16.71 -19.19
CA ARG A 801 -22.15 16.37 -17.79
C ARG A 801 -23.04 15.12 -17.73
N LEU A 802 -24.05 15.01 -18.60
CA LEU A 802 -24.93 13.84 -18.66
C LEU A 802 -24.19 12.57 -19.10
N ARG A 803 -23.28 12.66 -20.07
CA ARG A 803 -22.40 11.54 -20.45
C ARG A 803 -21.52 11.07 -19.30
N VAL A 804 -20.90 12.01 -18.59
CA VAL A 804 -20.08 11.69 -17.42
C VAL A 804 -20.93 11.05 -16.31
N ASP A 805 -22.15 11.56 -16.07
CA ASP A 805 -23.10 10.94 -15.14
C ASP A 805 -23.49 9.51 -15.57
N ALA A 806 -23.71 9.27 -16.87
CA ALA A 806 -24.01 7.93 -17.40
C ALA A 806 -22.85 6.95 -17.18
N LEU A 807 -21.62 7.38 -17.43
CA LEU A 807 -20.42 6.58 -17.17
C LEU A 807 -20.25 6.31 -15.67
N GLN A 808 -20.44 7.33 -14.83
CA GLN A 808 -20.41 7.21 -13.38
C GLN A 808 -21.48 6.26 -12.86
N ASN A 809 -22.70 6.31 -13.41
CA ASN A 809 -23.79 5.45 -13.00
C ASN A 809 -23.53 4.00 -13.39
N ARG A 810 -23.07 3.73 -14.62
CA ARG A 810 -22.65 2.37 -15.03
C ARG A 810 -21.52 1.84 -14.17
N TRP A 811 -20.53 2.67 -13.85
CA TRP A 811 -19.44 2.30 -12.94
C TRP A 811 -19.97 1.96 -11.54
N ASN A 812 -20.88 2.77 -11.02
CA ASN A 812 -21.50 2.52 -9.72
C ASN A 812 -22.30 1.22 -9.72
N ASP A 813 -23.00 0.90 -10.81
CA ASP A 813 -23.84 -0.28 -10.90
C ASP A 813 -23.04 -1.58 -11.07
N THR A 814 -21.92 -1.52 -11.80
CA THR A 814 -21.12 -2.70 -12.14
C THR A 814 -19.95 -2.96 -11.19
N VAL A 815 -19.28 -1.90 -10.71
CA VAL A 815 -18.06 -2.02 -9.90
C VAL A 815 -18.33 -1.71 -8.43
N VAL A 816 -19.01 -0.59 -8.14
CA VAL A 816 -19.28 -0.20 -6.74
C VAL A 816 -20.37 -1.07 -6.13
N GLY A 817 -21.43 -1.33 -6.88
CA GLY A 817 -22.58 -2.17 -6.51
C GLY A 817 -22.30 -3.67 -6.55
N TYR A 818 -21.05 -4.08 -6.81
CA TYR A 818 -20.64 -5.47 -6.81
C TYR A 818 -20.74 -6.09 -5.41
N ASN A 819 -21.90 -6.67 -5.11
CA ASN A 819 -22.27 -7.27 -3.83
C ASN A 819 -22.41 -8.80 -3.96
N GLY A 820 -22.76 -9.47 -2.85
CA GLY A 820 -22.94 -10.92 -2.81
C GLY A 820 -24.00 -11.43 -3.79
N GLU A 821 -25.07 -10.67 -4.04
CA GLU A 821 -26.12 -11.03 -5.00
C GLU A 821 -25.65 -10.96 -6.45
N GLN A 822 -24.99 -9.87 -6.84
CA GLN A 822 -24.39 -9.75 -8.18
C GLN A 822 -23.34 -10.84 -8.42
N GLN A 823 -22.50 -11.13 -7.42
CA GLN A 823 -21.53 -12.22 -7.47
C GLN A 823 -22.22 -13.58 -7.69
N ARG A 824 -23.24 -13.91 -6.90
CA ARG A 824 -24.04 -15.15 -7.05
C ARG A 824 -24.72 -15.24 -8.41
N SER A 825 -25.28 -14.13 -8.92
CA SER A 825 -25.89 -14.05 -10.25
C SER A 825 -24.88 -14.31 -11.38
N LEU A 826 -23.70 -13.67 -11.32
CA LEU A 826 -22.63 -13.87 -12.29
C LEU A 826 -22.10 -15.30 -12.28
N LEU A 827 -21.87 -15.88 -11.09
CA LEU A 827 -21.43 -17.27 -10.94
C LEU A 827 -22.52 -18.25 -11.38
N GLY A 828 -23.79 -17.92 -11.14
CA GLY A 828 -24.96 -18.66 -11.63
C GLY A 828 -25.00 -18.78 -13.16
N ARG A 829 -24.68 -17.69 -13.89
CA ARG A 829 -24.59 -17.71 -15.36
C ARG A 829 -23.51 -18.65 -15.89
N VAL A 830 -22.48 -18.94 -15.09
CA VAL A 830 -21.36 -19.84 -15.44
C VAL A 830 -21.58 -21.26 -14.86
N GLY A 831 -22.76 -21.53 -14.26
CA GLY A 831 -23.11 -22.85 -13.72
C GLY A 831 -22.59 -23.12 -12.30
N LEU A 832 -22.06 -22.11 -11.61
CA LEU A 832 -21.48 -22.21 -10.25
C LEU A 832 -22.40 -21.63 -9.16
N GLY A 833 -23.66 -21.31 -9.48
CA GLY A 833 -24.56 -20.53 -8.61
C GLY A 833 -25.05 -21.21 -7.32
N GLN A 834 -24.97 -22.54 -7.22
CA GLN A 834 -25.46 -23.31 -6.05
C GLN A 834 -24.36 -23.78 -5.11
N VAL A 835 -23.10 -23.44 -5.40
CA VAL A 835 -21.99 -23.91 -4.57
C VAL A 835 -21.90 -23.00 -3.34
N GLY A 836 -21.99 -23.56 -2.12
CA GLY A 836 -21.85 -22.77 -0.89
C GLY A 836 -20.46 -22.10 -0.77
N ALA A 837 -20.25 -21.23 0.23
CA ALA A 837 -19.01 -20.47 0.39
C ALA A 837 -17.73 -21.35 0.56
N ALA A 838 -17.88 -22.60 1.03
CA ALA A 838 -16.77 -23.48 1.39
C ALA A 838 -15.79 -23.85 0.24
N PRO A 839 -16.24 -24.31 -0.94
CA PRO A 839 -15.34 -24.57 -2.08
C PRO A 839 -14.68 -23.32 -2.67
N TYR A 840 -15.29 -22.13 -2.55
CA TYR A 840 -14.63 -20.87 -2.93
C TYR A 840 -13.48 -20.51 -2.00
N VAL A 841 -13.67 -20.72 -0.70
CA VAL A 841 -12.61 -20.58 0.31
C VAL A 841 -11.50 -21.60 0.05
N LEU A 842 -11.82 -22.85 -0.31
CA LEU A 842 -10.83 -23.88 -0.66
C LEU A 842 -10.07 -23.56 -1.95
N ALA A 843 -10.74 -23.03 -2.99
CA ALA A 843 -10.09 -22.58 -4.23
C ALA A 843 -9.16 -21.38 -3.98
N LEU A 844 -9.59 -20.44 -3.13
CA LEU A 844 -8.80 -19.29 -2.68
C LEU A 844 -7.59 -19.73 -1.85
N VAL A 845 -7.78 -20.63 -0.88
CA VAL A 845 -6.70 -21.28 -0.12
C VAL A 845 -5.78 -22.03 -1.08
N GLY A 846 -6.31 -22.64 -2.13
CA GLY A 846 -5.54 -23.27 -3.20
C GLY A 846 -4.68 -22.29 -4.00
N LEU A 847 -5.22 -21.12 -4.36
CA LEU A 847 -4.51 -20.04 -5.04
C LEU A 847 -3.44 -19.38 -4.15
N ILE A 848 -3.76 -19.13 -2.89
CA ILE A 848 -2.83 -18.63 -1.88
C ILE A 848 -1.74 -19.67 -1.61
N ALA A 849 -2.12 -20.95 -1.46
CA ALA A 849 -1.18 -22.06 -1.31
C ALA A 849 -0.28 -22.18 -2.55
N LEU A 850 -0.80 -22.02 -3.76
CA LEU A 850 0.00 -22.04 -4.99
C LEU A 850 0.99 -20.85 -5.06
N ALA A 851 0.59 -19.68 -4.54
CA ALA A 851 1.47 -18.52 -4.40
C ALA A 851 2.51 -18.68 -3.26
N LEU A 852 2.20 -19.47 -2.22
CA LEU A 852 3.08 -19.80 -1.09
C LEU A 852 3.93 -21.06 -1.32
N VAL A 853 3.57 -21.93 -2.27
CA VAL A 853 4.31 -23.14 -2.66
C VAL A 853 5.76 -22.81 -2.99
N PRO A 854 6.07 -21.74 -3.74
CA PRO A 854 7.45 -21.32 -3.93
C PRO A 854 8.19 -21.05 -2.61
N ALA A 855 7.57 -20.37 -1.64
CA ALA A 855 8.15 -20.10 -0.32
C ALA A 855 8.35 -21.39 0.52
N LEU A 856 7.42 -22.34 0.43
CA LEU A 856 7.53 -23.66 1.07
C LEU A 856 8.61 -24.55 0.41
N LEU A 857 8.71 -24.52 -0.92
CA LEU A 857 9.76 -25.23 -1.68
C LEU A 857 11.15 -24.66 -1.40
N VAL A 858 11.22 -23.38 -1.09
CA VAL A 858 12.41 -22.65 -0.64
C VAL A 858 12.81 -23.08 0.76
N ALA A 859 11.87 -23.09 1.71
CA ALA A 859 12.12 -23.56 3.07
C ALA A 859 12.60 -25.02 3.08
N ARG A 860 12.02 -25.87 2.22
CA ARG A 860 12.44 -27.27 2.03
C ARG A 860 13.80 -27.43 1.33
N ARG A 861 14.26 -26.44 0.56
CA ARG A 861 15.55 -26.47 -0.16
C ARG A 861 16.68 -25.82 0.60
N ALA A 862 16.42 -24.90 1.51
CA ALA A 862 17.42 -24.40 2.47
C ALA A 862 18.02 -25.53 3.33
N ALA A 863 17.29 -26.64 3.49
CA ALA A 863 17.77 -27.86 4.15
C ALA A 863 18.62 -28.79 3.27
N ARG A 864 18.80 -28.51 1.97
CA ARG A 864 19.57 -29.36 1.04
C ARG A 864 20.99 -28.85 0.83
N PRO A 865 22.01 -29.72 0.79
CA PRO A 865 23.38 -29.31 0.47
C PRO A 865 23.49 -28.68 -0.92
N GLN A 866 24.26 -27.58 -1.02
CA GLN A 866 24.46 -26.82 -2.26
C GLN A 866 25.33 -27.59 -3.26
N ASP A 867 26.40 -28.24 -2.78
CA ASP A 867 27.28 -29.08 -3.60
C ASP A 867 26.51 -30.27 -4.25
N PRO A 868 26.60 -30.46 -5.58
CA PRO A 868 26.01 -31.59 -6.27
C PRO A 868 26.39 -32.97 -5.70
N ALA A 869 27.64 -33.15 -5.23
CA ALA A 869 28.09 -34.42 -4.67
C ALA A 869 27.49 -34.65 -3.27
N ALA A 870 27.59 -33.67 -2.36
CA ALA A 870 26.96 -33.68 -1.05
C ALA A 870 25.44 -33.86 -1.14
N ARG A 871 24.80 -33.29 -2.17
CA ARG A 871 23.37 -33.48 -2.44
C ARG A 871 23.05 -34.91 -2.85
N ALA A 872 23.86 -35.53 -3.70
CA ALA A 872 23.68 -36.93 -4.06
C ALA A 872 23.80 -37.86 -2.84
N LEU A 873 24.73 -37.55 -1.92
CA LEU A 873 24.86 -38.28 -0.66
C LEU A 873 23.66 -38.05 0.28
N HIS A 874 23.14 -36.83 0.36
CA HIS A 874 21.90 -36.54 1.11
C HIS A 874 20.68 -37.26 0.50
N ASP A 875 20.54 -37.24 -0.82
CA ASP A 875 19.45 -37.96 -1.50
C ASP A 875 19.55 -39.47 -1.26
N LEU A 876 20.77 -40.01 -1.10
CA LEU A 876 21.00 -41.39 -0.69
C LEU A 876 20.48 -41.67 0.73
N THR A 877 20.77 -40.80 1.70
CA THR A 877 20.30 -41.00 3.09
C THR A 877 18.77 -40.98 3.17
N VAL A 878 18.14 -40.08 2.43
CA VAL A 878 16.68 -39.98 2.33
C VAL A 878 16.08 -41.23 1.67
N ARG A 879 16.68 -41.70 0.57
CA ARG A 879 16.23 -42.90 -0.16
C ARG A 879 16.32 -44.15 0.71
N LEU A 880 17.44 -44.32 1.41
CA LEU A 880 17.64 -45.44 2.32
C LEU A 880 16.84 -45.30 3.64
N ARG A 881 16.28 -44.11 3.93
CA ARG A 881 15.66 -43.76 5.23
C ARG A 881 16.58 -44.07 6.41
N LEU A 882 17.88 -43.88 6.22
CA LEU A 882 18.89 -44.03 7.25
C LEU A 882 19.66 -42.71 7.34
N PRO A 883 19.34 -41.82 8.28
CA PRO A 883 20.02 -40.54 8.41
C PRO A 883 21.46 -40.73 8.90
N ARG A 884 22.37 -39.85 8.48
CA ARG A 884 23.75 -39.81 8.99
C ARG A 884 23.77 -39.40 10.47
N ALA A 885 24.63 -40.01 11.26
CA ALA A 885 24.92 -39.54 12.61
C ALA A 885 25.73 -38.23 12.57
N PRO A 886 25.68 -37.38 13.62
CA PRO A 886 26.50 -36.17 13.69
C PRO A 886 27.99 -36.50 13.54
N GLY A 887 28.69 -35.81 12.62
CA GLY A 887 30.11 -36.02 12.34
C GLY A 887 30.45 -37.27 11.52
N GLU A 888 29.47 -38.13 11.19
CA GLU A 888 29.72 -39.38 10.45
C GLU A 888 30.15 -39.11 9.01
N THR A 889 31.33 -39.57 8.58
CA THR A 889 31.84 -39.35 7.21
C THR A 889 31.04 -40.12 6.15
N ALA A 890 31.18 -39.77 4.86
CA ALA A 890 30.52 -40.48 3.77
C ALA A 890 30.91 -41.96 3.73
N SER A 891 32.19 -42.26 4.00
CA SER A 891 32.72 -43.62 4.07
C SER A 891 32.19 -44.38 5.29
N ALA A 892 32.16 -43.76 6.47
CA ALA A 892 31.60 -44.38 7.69
C ALA A 892 30.10 -44.69 7.51
N TYR A 893 29.36 -43.77 6.91
CA TYR A 893 27.95 -43.97 6.56
C TYR A 893 27.77 -45.16 5.60
N ALA A 894 28.64 -45.29 4.59
CA ALA A 894 28.56 -46.39 3.64
C ALA A 894 28.82 -47.76 4.29
N VAL A 895 29.80 -47.86 5.19
CA VAL A 895 30.07 -49.09 5.96
C VAL A 895 28.85 -49.48 6.80
N ARG A 896 28.21 -48.50 7.46
CA ARG A 896 27.00 -48.75 8.26
C ARG A 896 25.81 -49.19 7.41
N VAL A 897 25.65 -48.61 6.22
CA VAL A 897 24.63 -49.04 5.24
C VAL A 897 24.92 -50.46 4.74
N GLN A 898 26.18 -50.80 4.45
CA GLN A 898 26.60 -52.14 4.01
C GLN A 898 26.32 -53.21 5.06
N GLN A 899 26.58 -52.91 6.34
CA GLN A 899 26.24 -53.82 7.44
C GLN A 899 24.73 -54.06 7.55
N ARG A 900 23.91 -53.05 7.23
CA ARG A 900 22.45 -53.17 7.28
C ARG A 900 21.86 -53.87 6.06
N TRP A 901 22.42 -53.60 4.87
CA TRP A 901 21.97 -54.15 3.59
C TRP A 901 23.16 -54.63 2.75
N PRO A 902 23.68 -55.85 3.01
CA PRO A 902 24.88 -56.38 2.34
C PRO A 902 24.74 -56.45 0.81
N GLN A 903 23.52 -56.66 0.33
CA GLN A 903 23.17 -56.75 -1.09
C GLN A 903 23.44 -55.45 -1.86
N SER A 904 23.47 -54.31 -1.16
CA SER A 904 23.73 -53.00 -1.75
C SER A 904 25.22 -52.66 -1.86
N ALA A 905 26.11 -53.50 -1.32
CA ALA A 905 27.51 -53.17 -1.06
C ALA A 905 28.30 -52.74 -2.29
N GLU A 906 28.16 -53.46 -3.41
CA GLU A 906 28.85 -53.17 -4.67
C GLU A 906 28.35 -51.87 -5.32
N SER A 907 27.04 -51.66 -5.32
CA SER A 907 26.45 -50.43 -5.84
C SER A 907 26.80 -49.21 -4.97
N LEU A 908 26.92 -49.40 -3.65
CA LEU A 908 27.26 -48.35 -2.70
C LEU A 908 28.75 -47.99 -2.75
N SER A 909 29.65 -48.97 -2.90
CA SER A 909 31.09 -48.70 -3.06
C SER A 909 31.34 -47.94 -4.36
N THR A 910 30.67 -48.31 -5.45
CA THR A 910 30.73 -47.62 -6.74
C THR A 910 30.21 -46.17 -6.63
N PHE A 911 29.10 -45.98 -5.90
CA PHE A 911 28.56 -44.64 -5.62
C PHE A 911 29.54 -43.81 -4.77
N LEU A 912 30.15 -44.40 -3.74
CA LEU A 912 31.08 -43.71 -2.83
C LEU A 912 32.36 -43.28 -3.55
N ALA A 913 32.91 -44.13 -4.44
CA ALA A 913 34.07 -43.78 -5.26
C ALA A 913 33.76 -42.58 -6.17
N ALA A 914 32.63 -42.61 -6.88
CA ALA A 914 32.18 -41.50 -7.71
C ALA A 914 31.84 -40.22 -6.90
N TYR A 915 31.40 -40.38 -5.65
CA TYR A 915 31.17 -39.25 -4.75
C TYR A 915 32.49 -38.56 -4.37
N HIS A 916 33.51 -39.34 -4.01
CA HIS A 916 34.83 -38.79 -3.66
C HIS A 916 35.49 -38.13 -4.88
N GLU A 917 35.41 -38.76 -6.05
CA GLU A 917 35.89 -38.19 -7.30
C GLU A 917 35.20 -36.85 -7.62
N ALA A 918 33.87 -36.80 -7.53
CA ALA A 918 33.11 -35.58 -7.81
C ALA A 918 33.27 -34.48 -6.74
N ARG A 919 33.62 -34.84 -5.49
CA ARG A 919 33.74 -33.90 -4.37
C ARG A 919 35.16 -33.32 -4.21
N TYR A 920 36.18 -34.09 -4.55
CA TYR A 920 37.58 -33.75 -4.27
C TYR A 920 38.45 -33.60 -5.52
N SER A 921 37.88 -33.74 -6.72
CA SER A 921 38.60 -33.42 -7.96
C SER A 921 38.67 -31.90 -8.19
N PRO A 922 39.84 -31.35 -8.58
CA PRO A 922 40.03 -29.92 -8.85
C PRO A 922 39.20 -29.40 -10.04
N GLU A 923 38.71 -30.28 -10.92
CA GLU A 923 37.80 -29.95 -12.03
C GLU A 923 36.60 -30.90 -12.06
N ALA A 924 35.66 -30.73 -11.13
CA ALA A 924 34.42 -31.51 -11.13
C ALA A 924 33.58 -31.21 -12.40
N SER A 925 33.62 -32.09 -13.38
CA SER A 925 32.87 -31.93 -14.64
C SER A 925 31.38 -32.21 -14.44
N ALA A 926 30.52 -31.55 -15.23
CA ALA A 926 29.09 -31.83 -15.25
C ALA A 926 28.76 -33.31 -15.55
N GLU A 927 29.68 -34.02 -16.21
CA GLU A 927 29.58 -35.44 -16.53
C GLU A 927 29.77 -36.34 -15.30
N GLN A 928 30.73 -36.04 -14.43
CA GLN A 928 30.94 -36.77 -13.16
C GLN A 928 29.71 -36.67 -12.24
N VAL A 929 29.08 -35.48 -12.18
CA VAL A 929 27.83 -35.28 -11.41
C VAL A 929 26.66 -36.08 -12.02
N ARG A 930 26.57 -36.18 -13.35
CA ARG A 930 25.56 -37.02 -14.03
C ARG A 930 25.78 -38.51 -13.73
N LYS A 931 27.02 -38.99 -13.80
CA LYS A 931 27.43 -40.36 -13.44
C LYS A 931 27.06 -40.68 -12.00
N LEU A 932 27.39 -39.79 -11.05
CA LEU A 932 27.05 -39.92 -9.63
C LEU A 932 25.53 -40.06 -9.39
N ARG A 933 24.71 -39.24 -10.06
CA ARG A 933 23.24 -39.35 -9.98
C ARG A 933 22.71 -40.64 -10.61
N GLY A 934 23.35 -41.14 -11.66
CA GLY A 934 23.03 -42.44 -12.26
C GLY A 934 23.28 -43.59 -11.29
N LEU A 935 24.43 -43.57 -10.61
CA LEU A 935 24.83 -44.57 -9.61
C LEU A 935 23.94 -44.54 -8.36
N LEU A 936 23.54 -43.34 -7.91
CA LEU A 936 22.57 -43.17 -6.81
C LEU A 936 21.28 -43.97 -7.05
N ARG A 937 20.81 -44.08 -8.30
CA ARG A 937 19.58 -44.81 -8.64
C ARG A 937 19.72 -46.32 -8.56
N LYS A 938 20.95 -46.83 -8.64
CA LYS A 938 21.29 -48.26 -8.56
C LYS A 938 21.37 -48.74 -7.12
N VAL A 939 21.67 -47.85 -6.16
CA VAL A 939 21.65 -48.20 -4.72
C VAL A 939 20.21 -48.42 -4.25
N ARG A 940 19.93 -49.64 -3.79
CA ARG A 940 18.64 -50.09 -3.26
C ARG A 940 18.82 -50.65 -1.85
N ARG A 941 17.71 -50.74 -1.12
CA ARG A 941 17.65 -51.47 0.16
C ARG A 941 17.66 -52.96 -0.11
#